data_AF-A0A9P5AV24-F1
#
_entry.id   AF-A0A9P5AV24-F1
#
_cell.length_a   1.000
_cell.length_b   1.000
_cell.length_c   1.000
_cell.angle_alpha   90.00
_cell.angle_beta   90.00
_cell.angle_gamma   90.00
#
_symmetry.space_group_name_H-M   'P 1'
#
loop_
_entity.id
_entity.type
_entity.pdbx_description
1 polymer ?
#
loop_
_entity_poly.entity_id
_entity_poly.type
_entity_poly.pdbx_seq_one_letter_code
_entity_poly.pdbx_strand_id
1 'polypeptide(L)'
;MANNIVVRGAQNNKDAVKAKTLSTFTVEDPYGYSYGLNNYHESETIMGVVPRGCIHPQRTYKNLYIDRLTGSPFTIARKENKQTYLFRTLPAVSASQFKEWKPKSKLPDLSLSKLQFKPIPYLFQPEDINKNDDFLTGLKVLLGVGNPSMRKGLAYYVYAGGKSMPDNQAFCSSDGDLCIVPQQGSIDIKTEMGPLRLRPGEIAVIPRAVRFHVAVVEGPIRGYMVETFMNHFELPELGIIGSSGLANARDFQIPQLQPYQPGPDTEVIQKYCGELFSATMKGNVFNVIGWHGTFFPFKYDLGKYCTMGAISYDHADPCIWTVLTVKSDVEGTPAVDILAIPPRWVVHEDTFRPPTFHRNVASEFIAIIKGSLDGKNDGSGICTLHNGMTPHGPLRSEWEIGISEEQVPVRISNDNMLVMFESSYALGVADWATGGKTVPIGDRYMTGPAEQYSTARSYLGIYNNVCVTAMYSNQHGREIRSALFSSLSAIIRKHPILSAVPVDIHSTTTHFLRLHQLKLDKIVTFVESEVYITSESSTNHILDEVLMREHNSPFELDNLSTPLWRITVLFNLKDLSSFTLCLCFHHSIADTQSALILHEDLEYELAAFRGNMQVPSVVSVPNIELVPSLESLVNLPTSADFIQMQQTLGEPPQNWWSGKRQSLPVITRFSSAWLSQASFSHLRAKCKDKGVSVTAGLMSLIAGAFFRLLPPEYTVIQGDCAVSLRRFLPDNIGRRSVGCYVGSLSQSYHREGFTIWDDAARTKENIDKTLAGRGADMPVGCLSHVSDLTEWFRSKIGKKRWAAWELSNVGRLDEAPGLDPNERQIQGILFSQSASACSGAIKISAASDRYGKLGLGFTWQEGIVEDEFVKLLIREIIMLVESVI
;
A
#
# COMPACT_ATOMS: atom_id res chain seq x y z
N MET A 1 -38.36 -19.13 60.02
CA MET A 1 -38.00 -20.10 58.97
C MET A 1 -37.18 -19.34 57.92
N ALA A 2 -35.86 -19.26 58.15
CA ALA A 2 -34.91 -18.68 57.20
C ALA A 2 -34.41 -19.82 56.33
N ASN A 3 -34.84 -19.87 55.05
CA ASN A 3 -34.27 -20.80 54.10
C ASN A 3 -33.05 -20.15 53.46
N ASN A 4 -31.90 -20.74 53.79
CA ASN A 4 -30.60 -20.58 53.15
C ASN A 4 -30.72 -20.60 51.62
N ILE A 5 -30.57 -19.46 50.96
CA ILE A 5 -30.14 -19.43 49.56
C ILE A 5 -28.61 -19.37 49.60
N VAL A 6 -28.00 -20.55 49.60
CA VAL A 6 -26.58 -20.71 49.31
C VAL A 6 -26.42 -20.48 47.81
N VAL A 7 -25.83 -19.36 47.41
CA VAL A 7 -25.42 -19.12 46.03
C VAL A 7 -24.20 -20.01 45.76
N ARG A 8 -24.44 -21.21 45.23
CA ARG A 8 -23.40 -22.06 44.62
C ARG A 8 -23.19 -21.63 43.16
N GLY A 9 -21.96 -21.82 42.69
CA GLY A 9 -21.38 -21.23 41.49
C GLY A 9 -22.14 -21.43 40.19
N ALA A 10 -21.76 -20.58 39.23
CA ALA A 10 -22.31 -20.44 37.88
C ALA A 10 -22.63 -21.79 37.20
N GLN A 11 -23.88 -22.22 37.32
CA GLN A 11 -24.55 -23.04 36.31
C GLN A 11 -25.37 -22.10 35.44
N ASN A 12 -25.39 -22.36 34.13
CA ASN A 12 -26.17 -21.64 33.11
C ASN A 12 -27.63 -21.46 33.56
N ASN A 13 -27.92 -20.31 34.15
CA ASN A 13 -29.26 -19.95 34.57
C ASN A 13 -30.04 -19.53 33.31
N LYS A 14 -30.99 -20.37 32.88
CA LYS A 14 -31.82 -20.10 31.69
C LYS A 14 -32.69 -18.85 31.84
N ASP A 15 -32.89 -18.37 33.07
CA ASP A 15 -33.65 -17.16 33.38
C ASP A 15 -32.78 -15.88 33.42
N ALA A 16 -31.47 -15.99 33.15
CA ALA A 16 -30.61 -14.81 33.08
C ALA A 16 -30.88 -13.99 31.81
N VAL A 17 -31.43 -12.79 31.97
CA VAL A 17 -31.60 -11.81 30.88
C VAL A 17 -30.21 -11.36 30.42
N LYS A 18 -29.77 -11.81 29.24
CA LYS A 18 -28.57 -11.28 28.60
C LYS A 18 -28.93 -9.97 27.90
N ALA A 19 -28.37 -8.86 28.37
CA ALA A 19 -28.38 -7.61 27.62
C ALA A 19 -27.66 -7.83 26.28
N LYS A 20 -28.19 -7.28 25.19
CA LYS A 20 -27.59 -7.39 23.86
C LYS A 20 -26.31 -6.56 23.80
N THR A 21 -25.15 -7.20 23.77
CA THR A 21 -23.85 -6.57 23.49
C THR A 21 -23.60 -6.55 21.99
N LEU A 22 -22.87 -5.54 21.49
CA LEU A 22 -22.48 -5.49 20.08
C LEU A 22 -21.30 -6.43 19.76
N SER A 23 -20.54 -6.83 20.78
CA SER A 23 -19.39 -7.71 20.63
C SER A 23 -19.79 -9.18 20.45
N THR A 24 -19.17 -9.82 19.47
CA THR A 24 -19.17 -11.27 19.27
C THR A 24 -17.73 -11.77 19.28
N PHE A 25 -17.35 -12.50 20.34
CA PHE A 25 -16.01 -13.05 20.48
C PHE A 25 -16.01 -14.53 20.13
N THR A 26 -15.08 -14.94 19.26
CA THR A 26 -14.82 -16.34 18.93
C THR A 26 -14.02 -17.04 20.02
N VAL A 27 -13.13 -16.30 20.69
CA VAL A 27 -12.31 -16.77 21.80
C VAL A 27 -13.05 -16.55 23.13
N GLU A 28 -13.33 -17.65 23.84
CA GLU A 28 -13.95 -17.60 25.16
C GLU A 28 -13.04 -16.94 26.20
N ASP A 29 -13.63 -16.34 27.23
CA ASP A 29 -12.89 -15.77 28.36
C ASP A 29 -13.02 -16.73 29.56
N PRO A 30 -11.93 -17.41 29.96
CA PRO A 30 -11.99 -18.46 30.99
C PRO A 30 -11.98 -17.89 32.42
N TYR A 31 -11.86 -16.58 32.61
CA TYR A 31 -11.59 -15.98 33.91
C TYR A 31 -12.82 -15.35 34.57
N GLY A 32 -12.81 -15.34 35.90
CA GLY A 32 -13.76 -14.60 36.72
C GLY A 32 -13.27 -13.18 36.98
N TYR A 33 -14.21 -12.23 37.03
CA TYR A 33 -13.93 -10.81 37.24
C TYR A 33 -14.81 -10.22 38.34
N SER A 34 -14.24 -9.28 39.08
CA SER A 34 -15.01 -8.28 39.82
C SER A 34 -15.38 -7.13 38.88
N TYR A 35 -16.38 -6.32 39.25
CA TYR A 35 -16.95 -5.30 38.35
C TYR A 35 -17.01 -3.92 39.00
N GLY A 36 -16.78 -2.87 38.21
CA GLY A 36 -16.88 -1.48 38.66
C GLY A 36 -15.54 -0.75 38.75
N LEU A 37 -15.27 0.15 37.81
CA LEU A 37 -14.16 1.09 37.90
C LEU A 37 -14.41 2.11 39.03
N ASN A 38 -13.33 2.61 39.66
CA ASN A 38 -13.35 3.51 40.84
C ASN A 38 -13.87 2.91 42.16
N ASN A 39 -14.16 1.60 42.20
CA ASN A 39 -14.49 0.90 43.44
C ASN A 39 -13.24 0.50 44.24
N TYR A 40 -13.45 0.20 45.52
CA TYR A 40 -12.49 -0.52 46.34
C TYR A 40 -12.70 -2.03 46.13
N HIS A 41 -11.70 -2.71 45.58
CA HIS A 41 -11.77 -4.14 45.27
C HIS A 41 -10.93 -4.95 46.25
N GLU A 42 -11.30 -6.23 46.37
CA GLU A 42 -10.60 -7.23 47.16
C GLU A 42 -10.71 -8.57 46.42
N SER A 43 -9.63 -9.35 46.43
CA SER A 43 -9.61 -10.72 45.92
C SER A 43 -8.69 -11.56 46.79
N GLU A 44 -9.11 -12.77 47.12
CA GLU A 44 -8.29 -13.74 47.84
C GLU A 44 -8.51 -15.16 47.31
N THR A 45 -7.42 -15.91 47.18
CA THR A 45 -7.45 -17.33 46.76
C THR A 45 -7.68 -18.27 47.95
N ILE A 46 -7.40 -17.78 49.15
CA ILE A 46 -7.60 -18.46 50.42
C ILE A 46 -8.37 -17.49 51.31
N MET A 47 -9.53 -17.93 51.79
CA MET A 47 -10.41 -17.09 52.60
C MET A 47 -9.72 -16.61 53.88
N GLY A 48 -9.81 -15.30 54.16
CA GLY A 48 -9.24 -14.68 55.35
C GLY A 48 -7.74 -14.37 55.26
N VAL A 49 -7.14 -14.43 54.06
CA VAL A 49 -5.77 -13.93 53.83
C VAL A 49 -5.74 -12.41 53.93
N VAL A 50 -6.78 -11.74 53.45
CA VAL A 50 -6.94 -10.30 53.62
C VAL A 50 -7.51 -10.02 55.02
N PRO A 51 -6.74 -9.39 55.93
CA PRO A 51 -7.17 -9.11 57.30
C PRO A 51 -8.30 -8.08 57.34
N ARG A 52 -9.31 -8.31 58.17
CA ARG A 52 -10.38 -7.34 58.44
C ARG A 52 -10.02 -6.43 59.61
N GLY A 53 -10.30 -5.13 59.48
CA GLY A 53 -10.11 -4.12 60.55
C GLY A 53 -8.67 -3.62 60.75
N CYS A 54 -7.68 -4.20 60.06
CA CYS A 54 -6.28 -3.75 60.10
C CYS A 54 -5.60 -4.02 58.75
N ILE A 55 -4.85 -3.04 58.23
CA ILE A 55 -4.12 -3.16 56.95
C ILE A 55 -2.73 -3.81 57.14
N HIS A 56 -2.09 -3.53 58.27
CA HIS A 56 -0.72 -3.95 58.58
C HIS A 56 -0.69 -4.81 59.84
N PRO A 57 -1.27 -6.02 59.84
CA PRO A 57 -1.21 -6.92 61.00
C PRO A 57 0.24 -7.33 61.31
N GLN A 58 0.55 -7.52 62.59
CA GLN A 58 1.85 -8.04 63.02
C GLN A 58 2.12 -9.45 62.48
N ARG A 59 1.07 -10.28 62.37
CA ARG A 59 1.14 -11.65 61.84
C ARG A 59 0.13 -11.81 60.70
N THR A 60 0.61 -12.23 59.55
CA THR A 60 -0.21 -12.55 58.37
C THR A 60 -0.48 -14.05 58.29
N TYR A 61 -1.48 -14.43 57.49
CA TYR A 61 -1.72 -15.83 57.19
C TYR A 61 -0.45 -16.51 56.66
N LYS A 62 0.01 -17.57 57.33
CA LYS A 62 1.23 -18.33 56.98
C LYS A 62 2.47 -17.46 56.69
N ASN A 63 2.62 -16.33 57.39
CA ASN A 63 3.74 -15.40 57.24
C ASN A 63 3.91 -14.81 55.83
N LEU A 64 2.81 -14.58 55.10
CA LEU A 64 2.84 -13.81 53.85
C LEU A 64 3.40 -12.39 54.08
N TYR A 65 4.10 -11.86 53.08
CA TYR A 65 4.58 -10.49 53.07
C TYR A 65 3.46 -9.54 52.64
N ILE A 66 3.44 -8.34 53.22
CA ILE A 66 2.54 -7.26 52.83
C ILE A 66 3.32 -6.23 52.03
N ASP A 67 3.06 -6.17 50.73
CA ASP A 67 3.55 -5.10 49.87
C ASP A 67 2.46 -4.03 49.73
N ARG A 68 2.84 -2.76 49.69
CA ARG A 68 1.93 -1.66 49.32
C ARG A 68 2.39 -1.06 48.00
N LEU A 69 1.57 -1.17 46.97
CA LEU A 69 1.72 -0.43 45.72
C LEU A 69 1.00 0.91 45.87
N THR A 70 1.74 2.00 45.77
CA THR A 70 1.22 3.37 45.91
C THR A 70 1.28 4.07 44.55
N GLY A 71 0.12 4.26 43.91
CA GLY A 71 0.00 4.86 42.58
C GLY A 71 -0.03 6.39 42.59
N SER A 72 -0.53 6.99 43.68
CA SER A 72 -0.65 8.45 43.85
C SER A 72 0.11 8.97 45.08
N PRO A 73 0.38 10.29 45.20
CA PRO A 73 0.87 10.87 46.44
C PRO A 73 -0.04 10.55 47.63
N PHE A 74 0.54 10.33 48.82
CA PHE A 74 -0.22 9.91 50.00
C PHE A 74 -1.33 10.89 50.41
N THR A 75 -1.11 12.19 50.19
CA THR A 75 -1.98 13.29 50.63
C THR A 75 -2.94 13.79 49.55
N ILE A 76 -2.99 13.14 48.38
CA ILE A 76 -3.97 13.51 47.34
C ILE A 76 -5.39 13.26 47.84
N ALA A 77 -6.37 13.99 47.29
CA ALA A 77 -7.77 13.85 47.63
C ALA A 77 -8.20 12.37 47.56
N ARG A 78 -9.04 11.92 48.50
CA ARG A 78 -9.41 10.49 48.64
C ARG A 78 -9.96 9.89 47.34
N LYS A 79 -10.72 10.67 46.55
CA LYS A 79 -11.28 10.26 45.26
C LYS A 79 -10.21 9.96 44.20
N GLU A 80 -9.04 10.59 44.32
CA GLU A 80 -7.88 10.44 43.44
C GLU A 80 -6.80 9.53 44.05
N ASN A 81 -6.98 9.06 45.29
CA ASN A 81 -5.99 8.23 45.98
C ASN A 81 -5.98 6.83 45.38
N LYS A 82 -4.82 6.43 44.85
CA LYS A 82 -4.58 5.14 44.22
C LYS A 82 -3.57 4.33 45.03
N GLN A 83 -4.03 3.23 45.63
CA GLN A 83 -3.22 2.35 46.45
C GLN A 83 -3.77 0.93 46.47
N THR A 84 -2.88 -0.06 46.51
CA THR A 84 -3.23 -1.47 46.66
C THR A 84 -2.27 -2.17 47.60
N TYR A 85 -2.81 -3.05 48.43
CA TYR A 85 -2.09 -3.89 49.37
C TYR A 85 -2.09 -5.33 48.86
N LEU A 86 -0.92 -5.95 48.81
CA LEU A 86 -0.69 -7.27 48.24
C LEU A 86 -0.13 -8.20 49.33
N PHE A 87 -0.78 -9.34 49.55
CA PHE A 87 -0.35 -10.38 50.48
C PHE A 87 0.30 -11.51 49.67
N ARG A 88 1.62 -11.61 49.70
CA ARG A 88 2.40 -12.43 48.74
C ARG A 88 3.44 -13.31 49.40
N THR A 89 3.87 -14.38 48.72
CA THR A 89 4.79 -15.38 49.29
C THR A 89 6.24 -14.90 49.41
N LEU A 90 6.67 -14.00 48.54
CA LEU A 90 7.98 -13.32 48.58
C LEU A 90 7.80 -11.84 48.24
N PRO A 91 8.45 -10.91 48.97
CA PRO A 91 8.25 -9.48 48.78
C PRO A 91 8.86 -8.99 47.47
N ALA A 92 8.33 -7.90 46.90
CA ALA A 92 8.81 -7.35 45.63
C ALA A 92 10.29 -6.94 45.64
N VAL A 93 10.87 -6.69 46.82
CA VAL A 93 12.28 -6.31 47.03
C VAL A 93 13.26 -7.46 46.91
N SER A 94 12.80 -8.72 46.84
CA SER A 94 13.67 -9.91 46.72
C SER A 94 14.22 -10.12 45.30
N ALA A 95 14.48 -9.04 44.57
CA ALA A 95 15.08 -9.06 43.24
C ALA A 95 16.62 -8.97 43.34
N SER A 96 17.31 -9.55 42.36
CA SER A 96 18.73 -9.28 42.14
C SER A 96 18.95 -7.80 41.75
N GLN A 97 20.21 -7.37 41.68
CA GLN A 97 20.53 -6.07 41.10
C GLN A 97 20.02 -5.99 39.65
N PHE A 98 19.33 -4.91 39.31
CA PHE A 98 18.91 -4.61 37.95
C PHE A 98 20.13 -4.31 37.07
N LYS A 99 20.11 -4.87 35.86
CA LYS A 99 21.11 -4.66 34.81
C LYS A 99 20.40 -4.27 33.54
N GLU A 100 21.10 -3.63 32.61
CA GLU A 100 20.59 -3.41 31.25
C GLU A 100 20.08 -4.74 30.66
N TRP A 101 18.85 -4.75 30.17
CA TRP A 101 18.27 -5.97 29.61
C TRP A 101 18.84 -6.24 28.22
N LYS A 102 19.25 -7.49 27.96
CA LYS A 102 19.82 -7.91 26.66
C LYS A 102 19.08 -9.14 26.16
N PRO A 103 17.98 -8.98 25.40
CA PRO A 103 17.24 -10.10 24.85
C PRO A 103 18.10 -10.89 23.86
N LYS A 104 17.83 -12.19 23.75
CA LYS A 104 18.55 -13.09 22.81
C LYS A 104 18.23 -12.80 21.34
N SER A 105 17.05 -12.26 21.06
CA SER A 105 16.58 -11.95 19.71
C SER A 105 16.93 -10.52 19.32
N LYS A 106 16.17 -9.55 19.80
CA LYS A 106 16.26 -8.14 19.43
C LYS A 106 15.71 -7.26 20.56
N LEU A 107 16.35 -6.11 20.79
CA LEU A 107 15.82 -5.06 21.66
C LEU A 107 14.65 -4.33 20.99
N PRO A 108 13.54 -4.08 21.71
CA PRO A 108 12.48 -3.21 21.21
C PRO A 108 12.99 -1.78 21.02
N ASP A 109 12.45 -1.10 20.02
CA ASP A 109 12.79 0.31 19.76
C ASP A 109 11.84 1.20 20.53
N LEU A 110 12.25 1.61 21.74
CA LEU A 110 11.44 2.42 22.64
C LEU A 110 11.88 3.89 22.71
N SER A 111 12.75 4.32 21.80
CA SER A 111 13.39 5.63 21.90
C SER A 111 12.47 6.77 21.50
N LEU A 112 12.36 7.79 22.37
CA LEU A 112 11.70 9.06 22.08
C LEU A 112 12.66 10.13 21.52
N SER A 113 13.96 9.86 21.44
CA SER A 113 14.96 10.86 21.03
C SER A 113 15.03 11.10 19.52
N LYS A 114 14.39 10.23 18.72
CA LYS A 114 14.41 10.24 17.25
C LYS A 114 13.02 10.49 16.64
N LEU A 115 12.23 11.30 17.32
CA LEU A 115 10.89 11.65 16.86
C LEU A 115 10.94 12.88 15.95
N GLN A 116 10.25 12.80 14.82
CA GLN A 116 10.13 13.85 13.81
C GLN A 116 8.80 14.57 13.99
N PHE A 117 8.85 15.88 14.22
CA PHE A 117 7.67 16.72 14.34
C PHE A 117 7.42 17.41 13.01
N LYS A 118 6.39 16.99 12.28
CA LYS A 118 5.99 17.61 11.01
C LYS A 118 4.48 17.87 11.01
N PRO A 119 4.03 19.03 10.47
CA PRO A 119 2.62 19.38 10.36
C PRO A 119 1.99 18.78 9.10
N ILE A 120 2.14 17.46 8.92
CA ILE A 120 1.54 16.73 7.81
C ILE A 120 0.68 15.59 8.36
N PRO A 121 -0.40 15.21 7.69
CA PRO A 121 -1.17 14.05 8.07
C PRO A 121 -0.43 12.77 7.66
N TYR A 122 -0.48 11.75 8.50
CA TYR A 122 0.15 10.46 8.25
C TYR A 122 -0.90 9.35 8.16
N LEU A 123 -0.74 8.45 7.19
CA LEU A 123 -1.40 7.15 7.17
C LEU A 123 -0.33 6.08 7.31
N PHE A 124 -0.46 5.22 8.31
CA PHE A 124 0.42 4.09 8.55
C PHE A 124 -0.28 2.79 8.16
N GLN A 125 0.36 2.01 7.29
CA GLN A 125 -0.08 0.66 6.97
C GLN A 125 0.05 -0.29 8.18
N PRO A 126 -0.66 -1.43 8.21
CA PRO A 126 -0.54 -2.40 9.28
C PRO A 126 0.91 -2.87 9.45
N GLU A 127 1.37 -2.91 10.72
CA GLU A 127 2.72 -3.37 11.02
C GLU A 127 2.88 -4.85 10.65
N ASP A 128 4.04 -5.18 10.09
CA ASP A 128 4.37 -6.55 9.70
C ASP A 128 4.52 -7.42 10.94
N ILE A 129 3.99 -8.64 10.82
CA ILE A 129 4.09 -9.63 11.87
C ILE A 129 5.32 -10.50 11.61
N ASN A 130 6.30 -10.38 12.51
CA ASN A 130 7.37 -11.36 12.61
C ASN A 130 6.94 -12.49 13.56
N LYS A 131 6.78 -13.70 13.02
CA LYS A 131 6.37 -14.87 13.81
C LYS A 131 7.35 -15.26 14.91
N ASN A 132 8.57 -14.74 14.90
CA ASN A 132 9.58 -15.01 15.91
C ASN A 132 9.55 -14.03 17.08
N ASP A 133 8.88 -12.89 16.93
CA ASP A 133 8.76 -11.89 17.98
C ASP A 133 7.61 -12.20 18.93
N ASP A 134 7.77 -11.80 20.19
CA ASP A 134 6.71 -11.79 21.20
C ASP A 134 6.15 -10.36 21.41
N PHE A 135 5.29 -10.19 22.41
CA PHE A 135 4.71 -8.87 22.74
C PHE A 135 5.77 -7.79 23.00
N LEU A 136 6.87 -8.12 23.70
CA LEU A 136 7.91 -7.16 24.04
C LEU A 136 8.89 -6.96 22.89
N THR A 137 9.39 -8.03 22.27
CA THR A 137 10.41 -7.90 21.20
C THR A 137 9.82 -7.30 19.93
N GLY A 138 8.50 -7.45 19.73
CA GLY A 138 7.71 -6.80 18.68
C GLY A 138 7.24 -5.38 19.00
N LEU A 139 7.49 -4.87 20.21
CA LEU A 139 7.05 -3.55 20.65
C LEU A 139 7.93 -2.43 20.06
N LYS A 140 7.30 -1.39 19.50
CA LYS A 140 8.00 -0.23 18.94
C LYS A 140 7.24 1.06 19.26
N VAL A 141 7.96 2.12 19.60
CA VAL A 141 7.39 3.48 19.61
C VAL A 141 7.01 3.84 18.19
N LEU A 142 5.75 4.22 17.99
CA LEU A 142 5.23 4.78 16.76
C LEU A 142 5.24 6.30 16.83
N LEU A 143 4.65 6.85 17.89
CA LEU A 143 4.52 8.29 18.14
C LEU A 143 4.90 8.63 19.58
N GLY A 144 5.21 9.89 19.86
CA GLY A 144 5.35 10.32 21.25
C GLY A 144 5.71 11.79 21.44
N VAL A 145 5.79 12.18 22.71
CA VAL A 145 6.23 13.52 23.13
C VAL A 145 6.62 13.48 24.61
N GLY A 146 7.53 14.36 25.02
CA GLY A 146 7.87 14.57 26.42
C GLY A 146 9.02 13.71 26.93
N ASN A 147 9.09 13.58 28.26
CA ASN A 147 10.20 12.96 28.96
C ASN A 147 9.69 12.15 30.17
N PRO A 148 9.84 10.80 30.16
CA PRO A 148 9.36 9.94 31.24
C PRO A 148 10.05 10.24 32.59
N SER A 149 11.32 10.67 32.59
CA SER A 149 12.03 11.02 33.83
C SER A 149 11.42 12.23 34.55
N MET A 150 10.75 13.12 33.81
CA MET A 150 10.01 14.26 34.35
C MET A 150 8.54 13.93 34.64
N ARG A 151 8.08 12.71 34.31
CA ARG A 151 6.68 12.31 34.34
C ARG A 151 5.78 13.26 33.52
N LYS A 152 6.25 13.61 32.31
CA LYS A 152 5.55 14.51 31.38
C LYS A 152 5.50 13.90 29.99
N GLY A 153 4.33 13.98 29.36
CA GLY A 153 4.09 13.50 28.01
C GLY A 153 3.62 12.04 27.97
N LEU A 154 3.76 11.45 26.79
CA LEU A 154 3.14 10.19 26.42
C LEU A 154 3.86 9.55 25.24
N ALA A 155 3.67 8.24 25.08
CA ALA A 155 4.24 7.46 24.00
C ALA A 155 3.21 6.46 23.46
N TYR A 156 3.09 6.38 22.14
CA TYR A 156 2.16 5.50 21.45
C TYR A 156 2.99 4.42 20.78
N TYR A 157 2.55 3.18 20.95
CA TYR A 157 3.26 1.99 20.54
C TYR A 157 2.42 1.17 19.57
N VAL A 158 3.12 0.46 18.70
CA VAL A 158 2.59 -0.70 17.99
C VAL A 158 3.32 -1.94 18.51
N TYR A 159 2.59 -3.04 18.68
CA TYR A 159 3.17 -4.36 18.92
C TYR A 159 2.71 -5.32 17.83
N ALA A 160 3.62 -6.17 17.34
CA ALA A 160 3.32 -7.20 16.37
C ALA A 160 4.23 -8.43 16.58
N GLY A 161 3.65 -9.61 16.71
CA GLY A 161 4.43 -10.83 17.04
C GLY A 161 3.64 -12.12 16.84
N GLY A 162 4.34 -13.26 16.92
CA GLY A 162 3.76 -14.59 16.75
C GLY A 162 3.87 -15.51 17.96
N LYS A 163 4.56 -15.12 19.03
CA LYS A 163 4.83 -15.97 20.20
C LYS A 163 4.40 -15.32 21.51
N SER A 164 4.10 -16.16 22.50
CA SER A 164 4.01 -15.74 23.89
C SER A 164 5.37 -15.27 24.41
N MET A 165 5.36 -14.35 25.37
CA MET A 165 6.55 -14.10 26.19
C MET A 165 6.97 -15.41 26.89
N PRO A 166 8.28 -15.65 27.11
CA PRO A 166 8.75 -16.76 27.93
C PRO A 166 8.02 -16.84 29.28
N ASP A 167 7.61 -18.05 29.69
CA ASP A 167 6.77 -18.26 30.89
C ASP A 167 7.40 -17.74 32.20
N ASN A 168 8.73 -17.70 32.25
CA ASN A 168 9.50 -17.18 33.38
C ASN A 168 9.96 -15.73 33.19
N GLN A 169 9.24 -14.95 32.38
CA GLN A 169 9.43 -13.50 32.24
C GLN A 169 8.21 -12.72 32.69
N ALA A 170 8.43 -11.51 33.18
CA ALA A 170 7.40 -10.52 33.41
C ALA A 170 7.92 -9.14 33.01
N PHE A 171 7.02 -8.25 32.63
CA PHE A 171 7.29 -6.87 32.28
C PHE A 171 6.56 -5.91 33.21
N CYS A 172 7.15 -4.76 33.50
CA CYS A 172 6.44 -3.61 34.02
C CYS A 172 7.04 -2.31 33.48
N SER A 173 6.22 -1.26 33.40
CA SER A 173 6.72 0.09 33.17
C SER A 173 6.71 0.90 34.45
N SER A 174 7.84 1.52 34.78
CA SER A 174 7.92 2.53 35.85
C SER A 174 7.59 3.93 35.35
N ASP A 175 7.48 4.09 34.04
CA ASP A 175 7.32 5.39 33.41
C ASP A 175 5.87 5.84 33.38
N GLY A 176 4.92 4.90 33.23
CA GLY A 176 3.53 5.25 32.99
C GLY A 176 2.52 4.13 33.15
N ASP A 177 1.24 4.52 33.06
CA ASP A 177 0.12 3.59 32.89
C ASP A 177 0.01 3.23 31.40
N LEU A 178 -0.30 1.96 31.10
CA LEU A 178 -0.41 1.44 29.74
C LEU A 178 -1.88 1.13 29.42
N CYS A 179 -2.42 1.66 28.33
CA CYS A 179 -3.68 1.18 27.76
C CYS A 179 -3.41 0.38 26.49
N ILE A 180 -3.72 -0.91 26.51
CA ILE A 180 -3.46 -1.90 25.46
C ILE A 180 -4.75 -2.15 24.67
N VAL A 181 -4.65 -2.11 23.34
CA VAL A 181 -5.76 -2.25 22.40
C VAL A 181 -5.39 -3.29 21.31
N PRO A 182 -5.82 -4.55 21.43
CA PRO A 182 -5.63 -5.55 20.38
C PRO A 182 -6.42 -5.22 19.12
N GLN A 183 -5.75 -5.42 17.98
CA GLN A 183 -6.35 -5.33 16.65
C GLN A 183 -6.52 -6.72 16.04
N GLN A 184 -5.47 -7.55 16.11
CA GLN A 184 -5.46 -8.92 15.62
C GLN A 184 -4.97 -9.87 16.71
N GLY A 185 -5.62 -11.02 16.80
CA GLY A 185 -5.29 -12.06 17.77
C GLY A 185 -5.74 -11.73 19.19
N SER A 186 -5.79 -12.76 20.02
CA SER A 186 -6.22 -12.67 21.43
C SER A 186 -5.06 -13.01 22.35
N ILE A 187 -4.93 -12.29 23.47
CA ILE A 187 -3.86 -12.45 24.45
C ILE A 187 -4.39 -12.66 25.86
N ASP A 188 -3.63 -13.37 26.69
CA ASP A 188 -3.80 -13.39 28.13
C ASP A 188 -2.75 -12.49 28.78
N ILE A 189 -3.20 -11.51 29.55
CA ILE A 189 -2.35 -10.61 30.35
C ILE A 189 -2.42 -11.08 31.80
N LYS A 190 -1.42 -11.83 32.24
CA LYS A 190 -1.30 -12.29 33.63
C LYS A 190 -0.67 -11.20 34.47
N THR A 191 -1.36 -10.67 35.47
CA THR A 191 -0.85 -9.60 36.37
C THR A 191 -0.64 -10.10 37.79
N GLU A 192 -0.01 -9.30 38.65
CA GLU A 192 0.10 -9.57 40.09
C GLU A 192 -1.28 -9.69 40.79
N MET A 193 -2.34 -9.08 40.25
CA MET A 193 -3.70 -9.12 40.82
C MET A 193 -4.59 -10.22 40.22
N GLY A 194 -4.14 -10.87 39.14
CA GLY A 194 -4.88 -11.90 38.41
C GLY A 194 -4.83 -11.72 36.89
N PRO A 195 -5.36 -12.67 36.10
CA PRO A 195 -5.29 -12.63 34.64
C PRO A 195 -6.44 -11.88 33.98
N LEU A 196 -6.17 -11.31 32.81
CA LEU A 196 -7.15 -10.69 31.91
C LEU A 196 -7.02 -11.34 30.52
N ARG A 197 -8.09 -11.94 29.98
CA ARG A 197 -8.18 -12.26 28.55
C ARG A 197 -8.43 -10.96 27.80
N LEU A 198 -7.71 -10.65 26.75
CA LEU A 198 -7.91 -9.43 25.96
C LEU A 198 -8.03 -9.78 24.48
N ARG A 199 -9.16 -9.40 23.87
CA ARG A 199 -9.56 -9.76 22.50
C ARG A 199 -9.80 -8.49 21.67
N PRO A 200 -9.71 -8.55 20.33
CA PRO A 200 -10.05 -7.40 19.48
C PRO A 200 -11.45 -6.88 19.76
N GLY A 201 -11.57 -5.57 20.01
CA GLY A 201 -12.81 -4.93 20.49
C GLY A 201 -12.86 -4.74 22.02
N GLU A 202 -11.86 -5.20 22.76
CA GLU A 202 -11.65 -4.91 24.17
C GLU A 202 -10.42 -4.02 24.37
N ILE A 203 -10.35 -3.31 25.50
CA ILE A 203 -9.16 -2.58 25.95
C ILE A 203 -8.77 -3.03 27.36
N ALA A 204 -7.48 -2.93 27.71
CA ALA A 204 -7.03 -3.12 29.09
C ALA A 204 -6.07 -2.02 29.53
N VAL A 205 -6.21 -1.59 30.79
CA VAL A 205 -5.28 -0.68 31.44
C VAL A 205 -4.43 -1.44 32.44
N ILE A 206 -3.11 -1.35 32.29
CA ILE A 206 -2.12 -1.87 33.24
C ILE A 206 -1.45 -0.68 33.93
N PRO A 207 -1.70 -0.48 35.23
CA PRO A 207 -1.14 0.66 35.95
C PRO A 207 0.38 0.59 36.08
N ARG A 208 1.01 1.76 36.24
CA ARG A 208 2.44 1.92 36.46
C ARG A 208 2.95 0.95 37.54
N ALA A 209 4.06 0.31 37.23
CA ALA A 209 4.81 -0.65 38.03
C ALA A 209 4.12 -1.99 38.33
N VAL A 210 2.87 -2.21 37.90
CA VAL A 210 2.24 -3.54 37.97
C VAL A 210 2.96 -4.49 37.02
N ARG A 211 3.44 -5.62 37.54
CA ARG A 211 4.10 -6.64 36.73
C ARG A 211 3.08 -7.47 35.98
N PHE A 212 3.35 -7.73 34.72
CA PHE A 212 2.50 -8.57 33.87
C PHE A 212 3.28 -9.43 32.88
N HIS A 213 2.66 -10.50 32.42
CA HIS A 213 3.14 -11.39 31.38
C HIS A 213 2.07 -11.50 30.29
N VAL A 214 2.49 -11.58 29.02
CA VAL A 214 1.60 -11.69 27.87
C VAL A 214 1.78 -13.06 27.21
N ALA A 215 0.71 -13.85 27.19
CA ALA A 215 0.62 -15.09 26.45
C ALA A 215 -0.29 -14.93 25.22
N VAL A 216 0.13 -15.48 24.08
CA VAL A 216 -0.69 -15.52 22.86
C VAL A 216 -1.68 -16.69 22.98
N VAL A 217 -2.96 -16.38 22.86
CA VAL A 217 -4.06 -17.37 22.88
C VAL A 217 -4.45 -17.72 21.45
N GLU A 218 -4.67 -16.70 20.63
CA GLU A 218 -4.97 -16.81 19.20
C GLU A 218 -3.99 -15.92 18.46
N GLY A 219 -3.08 -16.54 17.71
CA GLY A 219 -2.01 -15.85 17.01
C GLY A 219 -2.23 -15.78 15.50
N PRO A 220 -1.46 -14.92 14.80
CA PRO A 220 -0.51 -13.98 15.36
C PRO A 220 -1.19 -12.77 16.02
N ILE A 221 -0.42 -11.96 16.75
CA ILE A 221 -0.93 -10.79 17.47
C ILE A 221 -0.43 -9.49 16.84
N ARG A 222 -1.32 -8.49 16.79
CA ARG A 222 -0.99 -7.10 16.49
C ARG A 222 -1.93 -6.17 17.26
N GLY A 223 -1.43 -5.03 17.70
CA GLY A 223 -2.27 -4.01 18.31
C GLY A 223 -1.49 -2.74 18.64
N TYR A 224 -2.19 -1.84 19.31
CA TYR A 224 -1.70 -0.52 19.68
C TYR A 224 -1.71 -0.37 21.19
N MET A 225 -0.87 0.53 21.69
CA MET A 225 -0.83 0.84 23.11
C MET A 225 -0.47 2.31 23.31
N VAL A 226 -1.12 2.97 24.26
CA VAL A 226 -0.69 4.31 24.72
C VAL A 226 -0.15 4.19 26.14
N GLU A 227 1.04 4.75 26.36
CA GLU A 227 1.63 4.96 27.68
C GLU A 227 1.54 6.43 28.05
N THR A 228 0.91 6.73 29.18
CA THR A 228 0.93 8.08 29.75
C THR A 228 1.97 8.17 30.85
N PHE A 229 2.88 9.14 30.76
CA PHE A 229 3.81 9.43 31.84
C PHE A 229 3.16 10.30 32.93
N MET A 230 1.92 10.73 32.70
CA MET A 230 1.15 11.65 33.53
C MET A 230 -0.11 10.98 34.06
N ASN A 231 -0.47 11.28 35.32
CA ASN A 231 -1.72 10.88 35.97
C ASN A 231 -2.14 9.42 35.67
N HIS A 232 -3.44 9.12 35.73
CA HIS A 232 -4.01 7.79 35.52
C HIS A 232 -5.23 7.89 34.60
N PHE A 233 -5.58 6.80 33.92
CA PHE A 233 -6.82 6.72 33.16
C PHE A 233 -8.04 6.72 34.09
N GLU A 234 -9.01 7.57 33.80
CA GLU A 234 -10.27 7.68 34.53
C GLU A 234 -11.46 7.86 33.58
N LEU A 235 -12.68 7.73 34.09
CA LEU A 235 -13.89 8.01 33.31
C LEU A 235 -14.01 9.52 33.05
N PRO A 236 -14.51 9.94 31.88
CA PRO A 236 -14.79 11.35 31.64
C PRO A 236 -15.95 11.84 32.52
N GLU A 237 -15.96 13.15 32.79
CA GLU A 237 -17.13 13.81 33.35
C GLU A 237 -18.28 13.75 32.33
N LEU A 238 -19.49 13.37 32.78
CA LEU A 238 -20.63 13.14 31.89
C LEU A 238 -21.38 14.42 31.51
N GLY A 239 -21.18 15.52 32.25
CA GLY A 239 -21.88 16.78 32.01
C GLY A 239 -23.40 16.59 31.90
N ILE A 240 -23.99 17.08 30.81
CA ILE A 240 -25.44 17.01 30.56
C ILE A 240 -25.98 15.59 30.33
N ILE A 241 -25.11 14.60 30.07
CA ILE A 241 -25.51 13.20 29.93
C ILE A 241 -26.03 12.67 31.28
N GLY A 242 -25.56 13.24 32.40
CA GLY A 242 -26.04 12.92 33.74
C GLY A 242 -25.23 11.81 34.39
N SER A 243 -25.87 10.69 34.76
CA SER A 243 -25.28 9.64 35.60
C SER A 243 -25.15 8.28 34.92
N SER A 244 -25.48 8.17 33.63
CA SER A 244 -25.44 6.91 32.87
C SER A 244 -25.25 7.21 31.39
N GLY A 245 -24.40 6.44 30.72
CA GLY A 245 -24.01 6.69 29.33
C GLY A 245 -22.53 6.45 29.11
N LEU A 246 -22.09 6.53 27.86
CA LEU A 246 -20.70 6.28 27.46
C LEU A 246 -20.21 4.91 27.95
N ALA A 247 -19.05 4.85 28.60
CA ALA A 247 -18.55 3.67 29.27
C ALA A 247 -19.08 3.61 30.72
N ASN A 248 -20.11 2.80 30.95
CA ASN A 248 -20.67 2.65 32.30
C ASN A 248 -19.65 2.02 33.24
N ALA A 249 -19.41 2.66 34.40
CA ALA A 249 -18.40 2.24 35.38
C ALA A 249 -18.51 0.75 35.78
N ARG A 250 -19.74 0.22 35.87
CA ARG A 250 -20.02 -1.18 36.22
C ARG A 250 -19.39 -2.19 35.26
N ASP A 251 -19.31 -1.86 33.97
CA ASP A 251 -18.99 -2.85 32.95
C ASP A 251 -17.47 -3.09 32.80
N PHE A 252 -16.65 -2.31 33.52
CA PHE A 252 -15.22 -2.55 33.68
C PHE A 252 -14.97 -3.78 34.55
N GLN A 253 -14.09 -4.66 34.06
CA GLN A 253 -13.76 -5.94 34.67
C GLN A 253 -12.39 -5.88 35.33
N ILE A 254 -12.34 -6.26 36.61
CA ILE A 254 -11.18 -6.24 37.48
C ILE A 254 -10.76 -7.69 37.72
N PRO A 255 -9.49 -8.08 37.51
CA PRO A 255 -9.07 -9.47 37.60
C PRO A 255 -9.24 -10.01 39.01
N GLN A 256 -9.69 -11.26 39.10
CA GLN A 256 -9.65 -12.02 40.34
C GLN A 256 -8.40 -12.90 40.34
N LEU A 257 -7.84 -13.14 41.52
CA LEU A 257 -6.69 -14.02 41.66
C LEU A 257 -7.04 -15.46 41.28
N GLN A 258 -6.08 -16.12 40.63
CA GLN A 258 -6.08 -17.57 40.48
C GLN A 258 -5.20 -18.22 41.54
N PRO A 259 -5.45 -19.50 41.91
CA PRO A 259 -4.60 -20.23 42.85
C PRO A 259 -3.11 -20.12 42.47
N TYR A 260 -2.28 -19.74 43.45
CA TYR A 260 -0.85 -19.58 43.24
C TYR A 260 -0.19 -20.89 42.79
N GLN A 261 0.63 -20.79 41.74
CA GLN A 261 1.44 -21.89 41.23
C GLN A 261 2.93 -21.55 41.41
N PRO A 262 3.65 -22.32 42.24
CA PRO A 262 5.10 -22.24 42.30
C PRO A 262 5.73 -22.47 40.92
N GLY A 263 6.85 -21.81 40.65
CA GLY A 263 7.53 -21.87 39.38
C GLY A 263 9.01 -21.50 39.52
N PRO A 264 9.76 -21.54 38.41
CA PRO A 264 11.17 -21.15 38.39
C PRO A 264 11.34 -19.67 38.73
N ASP A 265 12.59 -19.26 38.93
CA ASP A 265 12.95 -17.85 39.07
C ASP A 265 12.52 -17.06 37.83
N THR A 266 11.92 -15.89 38.06
CA THR A 266 11.38 -15.02 37.01
C THR A 266 12.39 -13.93 36.67
N GLU A 267 12.65 -13.70 35.38
CA GLU A 267 13.28 -12.47 34.92
C GLU A 267 12.22 -11.36 34.80
N VAL A 268 12.34 -10.32 35.63
CA VAL A 268 11.49 -9.14 35.57
C VAL A 268 12.18 -8.07 34.75
N ILE A 269 11.57 -7.71 33.63
CA ILE A 269 11.98 -6.65 32.72
C ILE A 269 11.24 -5.37 33.12
N GLN A 270 11.98 -4.34 33.47
CA GLN A 270 11.44 -3.07 33.94
C GLN A 270 11.85 -1.97 32.98
N LYS A 271 10.85 -1.30 32.39
CA LYS A 271 11.06 -0.03 31.70
C LYS A 271 11.21 1.09 32.72
N TYR A 272 12.32 1.82 32.65
CA TYR A 272 12.66 2.90 33.56
C TYR A 272 13.36 4.03 32.81
N CYS A 273 12.73 5.20 32.80
CA CYS A 273 13.15 6.39 32.06
C CYS A 273 13.39 6.14 30.57
N GLY A 274 12.53 5.32 29.93
CA GLY A 274 12.64 4.96 28.52
C GLY A 274 13.60 3.80 28.19
N GLU A 275 14.41 3.38 29.16
CA GLU A 275 15.40 2.30 29.02
C GLU A 275 14.85 0.99 29.61
N LEU A 276 15.40 -0.16 29.18
CA LEU A 276 14.99 -1.48 29.67
C LEU A 276 16.06 -2.12 30.55
N PHE A 277 15.66 -2.52 31.75
CA PHE A 277 16.49 -3.24 32.70
C PHE A 277 15.86 -4.58 33.03
N SER A 278 16.66 -5.57 33.44
CA SER A 278 16.14 -6.81 34.02
C SER A 278 16.81 -7.19 35.33
N ALA A 279 16.04 -7.85 36.19
CA ALA A 279 16.50 -8.47 37.42
C ALA A 279 15.83 -9.84 37.59
N THR A 280 16.53 -10.78 38.21
CA THR A 280 15.98 -12.09 38.55
C THR A 280 15.30 -12.03 39.92
N MET A 281 14.06 -12.51 39.99
CA MET A 281 13.31 -12.70 41.22
C MET A 281 13.17 -14.19 41.52
N LYS A 282 13.33 -14.54 42.79
CA LYS A 282 13.22 -15.94 43.22
C LYS A 282 11.78 -16.44 43.05
N GLY A 283 11.63 -17.56 42.35
CA GLY A 283 10.35 -18.15 42.00
C GLY A 283 9.47 -17.29 41.09
N ASN A 284 8.22 -17.73 40.94
CA ASN A 284 7.19 -17.05 40.15
C ASN A 284 6.76 -15.73 40.83
N VAL A 285 6.85 -14.60 40.13
CA VAL A 285 6.49 -13.26 40.66
C VAL A 285 4.99 -13.04 40.82
N PHE A 286 4.16 -13.83 40.13
CA PHE A 286 2.70 -13.81 40.28
C PHE A 286 2.29 -14.62 41.52
N ASN A 287 2.78 -14.18 42.68
CA ASN A 287 2.74 -14.88 43.96
C ASN A 287 1.85 -14.23 45.02
N VAL A 288 0.91 -13.41 44.58
CA VAL A 288 -0.08 -12.76 45.44
C VAL A 288 -1.18 -13.76 45.76
N ILE A 289 -1.47 -13.94 47.06
CA ILE A 289 -2.49 -14.85 47.59
C ILE A 289 -3.77 -14.10 47.91
N GLY A 290 -3.66 -12.83 48.30
CA GLY A 290 -4.77 -11.91 48.49
C GLY A 290 -4.35 -10.47 48.22
N TRP A 291 -5.27 -9.63 47.77
CA TRP A 291 -5.05 -8.19 47.61
C TRP A 291 -6.32 -7.38 47.84
N HIS A 292 -6.16 -6.11 48.17
CA HIS A 292 -7.26 -5.14 48.19
C HIS A 292 -6.79 -3.72 47.91
N GLY A 293 -7.63 -2.89 47.28
CA GLY A 293 -7.27 -1.51 46.95
C GLY A 293 -8.08 -0.85 45.84
N THR A 294 -7.55 0.29 45.36
CA THR A 294 -8.10 1.14 44.30
C THR A 294 -7.17 1.28 43.09
N PHE A 295 -5.99 0.65 43.12
CA PHE A 295 -4.98 0.72 42.07
C PHE A 295 -4.71 -0.67 41.50
N PHE A 296 -5.46 -1.02 40.46
CA PHE A 296 -5.50 -2.37 39.90
C PHE A 296 -5.61 -2.31 38.37
N PRO A 297 -5.17 -3.35 37.66
CA PRO A 297 -5.44 -3.50 36.24
C PRO A 297 -6.92 -3.77 35.98
N PHE A 298 -7.41 -3.38 34.81
CA PHE A 298 -8.80 -3.61 34.41
C PHE A 298 -8.93 -3.75 32.90
N LYS A 299 -10.01 -4.38 32.43
CA LYS A 299 -10.40 -4.44 31.02
C LYS A 299 -11.82 -3.93 30.78
N TYR A 300 -12.12 -3.54 29.55
CA TYR A 300 -13.44 -3.09 29.12
C TYR A 300 -13.76 -3.58 27.70
N ASP A 301 -15.01 -3.95 27.47
CA ASP A 301 -15.52 -4.39 26.17
C ASP A 301 -16.20 -3.22 25.46
N LEU A 302 -15.61 -2.76 24.35
CA LEU A 302 -16.09 -1.58 23.61
C LEU A 302 -17.47 -1.79 23.01
N GLY A 303 -17.90 -3.04 22.77
CA GLY A 303 -19.27 -3.32 22.32
C GLY A 303 -20.34 -3.20 23.40
N LYS A 304 -19.96 -2.88 24.64
CA LYS A 304 -20.88 -2.47 25.72
C LYS A 304 -21.02 -0.95 25.83
N TYR A 305 -20.26 -0.18 25.06
CA TYR A 305 -20.31 1.28 25.06
C TYR A 305 -21.73 1.78 24.74
N CYS A 306 -22.25 2.64 25.61
CA CYS A 306 -23.54 3.29 25.43
C CYS A 306 -23.34 4.54 24.57
N THR A 307 -23.32 4.31 23.25
CA THR A 307 -23.02 5.32 22.25
C THR A 307 -24.01 6.48 22.30
N MET A 308 -23.47 7.69 22.40
CA MET A 308 -24.21 8.95 22.33
C MET A 308 -23.92 9.64 21.00
N GLY A 309 -24.81 10.54 20.58
CA GLY A 309 -24.71 11.27 19.32
C GLY A 309 -25.90 12.17 19.09
N ALA A 310 -25.95 12.84 17.94
CA ALA A 310 -27.11 13.61 17.55
C ALA A 310 -28.28 12.68 17.18
N ILE A 311 -29.47 13.03 17.65
CA ILE A 311 -30.74 12.32 17.33
C ILE A 311 -31.73 13.25 16.60
N SER A 312 -31.23 14.36 16.06
CA SER A 312 -32.00 15.34 15.29
C SER A 312 -31.23 15.73 14.03
N TYR A 313 -30.35 16.73 14.11
CA TYR A 313 -29.50 17.22 13.03
C TYR A 313 -28.06 17.48 13.54
N ASP A 314 -27.17 17.90 12.64
CA ASP A 314 -25.74 18.14 12.84
C ASP A 314 -24.90 16.89 13.20
N HIS A 315 -23.58 17.07 13.18
CA HIS A 315 -22.60 16.06 13.61
C HIS A 315 -22.05 16.48 14.97
N ALA A 316 -22.29 15.68 16.01
CA ALA A 316 -21.78 15.96 17.35
C ALA A 316 -20.25 15.81 17.41
N ASP A 317 -19.58 16.68 18.17
CA ASP A 317 -18.14 16.61 18.37
C ASP A 317 -17.69 15.23 18.89
N PRO A 318 -16.55 14.71 18.42
CA PRO A 318 -16.13 13.33 18.71
C PRO A 318 -15.88 13.07 20.20
N CYS A 319 -15.64 14.10 21.02
CA CYS A 319 -15.52 13.98 22.48
C CYS A 319 -16.73 13.31 23.15
N ILE A 320 -17.89 13.30 22.48
CA ILE A 320 -19.08 12.55 22.91
C ILE A 320 -18.87 11.02 22.91
N TRP A 321 -17.73 10.55 22.37
CA TRP A 321 -17.34 9.15 22.29
C TRP A 321 -16.19 8.75 23.22
N THR A 322 -15.81 9.61 24.17
CA THR A 322 -14.77 9.32 25.16
C THR A 322 -15.14 8.13 26.06
N VAL A 323 -14.20 7.20 26.20
CA VAL A 323 -14.24 6.00 27.07
C VAL A 323 -13.46 6.25 28.34
N LEU A 324 -12.22 6.72 28.21
CA LEU A 324 -11.31 7.05 29.30
C LEU A 324 -10.57 8.35 28.97
N THR A 325 -10.21 9.12 29.99
CA THR A 325 -9.42 10.36 29.88
C THR A 325 -8.24 10.31 30.85
N VAL A 326 -7.18 11.05 30.53
CA VAL A 326 -6.05 11.34 31.42
C VAL A 326 -5.91 12.85 31.52
N LYS A 327 -5.99 13.41 32.73
CA LYS A 327 -5.81 14.86 32.93
C LYS A 327 -4.38 15.30 32.60
N SER A 328 -4.25 16.46 31.95
CA SER A 328 -2.96 17.17 31.86
C SER A 328 -2.71 18.02 33.13
N ASP A 329 -1.66 18.85 33.11
CA ASP A 329 -1.44 19.86 34.16
C ASP A 329 -2.35 21.09 33.99
N VAL A 330 -3.02 21.21 32.84
CA VAL A 330 -3.94 22.30 32.54
C VAL A 330 -5.35 21.80 32.79
N GLU A 331 -6.05 22.46 33.72
CA GLU A 331 -7.44 22.13 34.06
C GLU A 331 -8.34 22.23 32.82
N GLY A 332 -9.22 21.24 32.64
CA GLY A 332 -10.10 21.14 31.47
C GLY A 332 -9.43 20.60 30.20
N THR A 333 -8.10 20.41 30.18
CA THR A 333 -7.38 19.88 29.02
C THR A 333 -6.86 18.47 29.30
N PRO A 334 -7.29 17.45 28.52
CA PRO A 334 -6.76 16.10 28.66
C PRO A 334 -5.34 16.01 28.10
N ALA A 335 -4.48 15.23 28.76
CA ALA A 335 -3.22 14.77 28.20
C ALA A 335 -3.49 13.80 27.04
N VAL A 336 -4.44 12.87 27.25
CA VAL A 336 -4.97 11.98 26.21
C VAL A 336 -6.38 11.53 26.58
N ASP A 337 -7.27 11.51 25.58
CA ASP A 337 -8.57 10.86 25.62
C ASP A 337 -8.55 9.60 24.74
N ILE A 338 -9.17 8.54 25.23
CA ILE A 338 -9.42 7.29 24.49
C ILE A 338 -10.89 7.28 24.09
N LEU A 339 -11.16 7.33 22.81
CA LEU A 339 -12.50 7.33 22.24
C LEU A 339 -12.76 6.00 21.55
N ALA A 340 -14.00 5.50 21.66
CA ALA A 340 -14.48 4.40 20.84
C ALA A 340 -15.38 4.96 19.74
N ILE A 341 -15.16 4.54 18.50
CA ILE A 341 -16.05 4.85 17.39
C ILE A 341 -16.78 3.54 17.03
N PRO A 342 -17.86 3.20 17.76
CA PRO A 342 -18.52 1.91 17.65
C PRO A 342 -19.56 1.90 16.52
N PRO A 343 -20.16 0.73 16.25
CA PRO A 343 -21.40 0.62 15.48
C PRO A 343 -22.49 1.50 16.09
N ARG A 344 -23.19 2.27 15.25
CA ARG A 344 -24.18 3.25 15.69
C ARG A 344 -25.22 3.51 14.62
N TRP A 345 -26.34 4.10 15.05
CA TRP A 345 -27.33 4.66 14.15
C TRP A 345 -26.89 6.06 13.72
N VAL A 346 -27.07 6.34 12.44
CA VAL A 346 -26.91 7.67 11.83
C VAL A 346 -28.29 8.07 11.35
N VAL A 347 -28.89 9.03 12.05
CA VAL A 347 -30.29 9.44 11.88
C VAL A 347 -30.44 10.93 11.60
N HIS A 348 -29.33 11.65 11.47
CA HIS A 348 -29.35 13.11 11.37
C HIS A 348 -30.08 13.55 10.10
N GLU A 349 -31.01 14.49 10.24
CA GLU A 349 -31.78 15.08 9.14
C GLU A 349 -31.11 16.38 8.66
N ASP A 350 -31.28 16.70 7.37
CA ASP A 350 -30.69 17.83 6.66
C ASP A 350 -29.19 18.10 6.99
N THR A 351 -28.41 17.01 7.12
CA THR A 351 -27.06 17.07 7.69
C THR A 351 -26.01 16.39 6.81
N PHE A 352 -24.85 17.04 6.62
CA PHE A 352 -23.66 16.35 6.11
C PHE A 352 -23.16 15.36 7.18
N ARG A 353 -23.50 14.07 7.02
CA ARG A 353 -23.26 13.02 8.02
C ARG A 353 -21.79 12.58 8.17
N PRO A 354 -20.94 12.59 7.12
CA PRO A 354 -19.52 12.32 7.29
C PRO A 354 -18.86 13.34 8.25
N PRO A 355 -17.72 12.99 8.88
CA PRO A 355 -16.96 13.96 9.67
C PRO A 355 -16.67 15.21 8.84
N THR A 356 -16.88 16.39 9.41
CA THR A 356 -16.70 17.66 8.69
C THR A 356 -15.23 17.99 8.51
N PHE A 357 -14.90 18.78 7.48
CA PHE A 357 -13.59 19.41 7.35
C PHE A 357 -13.27 20.24 8.61
N HIS A 358 -12.13 19.97 9.25
CA HIS A 358 -11.80 20.69 10.46
C HIS A 358 -10.29 20.86 10.68
N ARG A 359 -10.00 21.72 11.66
CA ARG A 359 -8.67 21.94 12.26
C ARG A 359 -8.88 21.96 13.76
N ASN A 360 -8.18 21.11 14.49
CA ASN A 360 -8.34 20.94 15.93
C ASN A 360 -7.03 21.29 16.65
N VAL A 361 -7.09 21.74 17.90
CA VAL A 361 -5.89 21.93 18.74
C VAL A 361 -5.23 20.59 19.11
N ALA A 362 -6.03 19.53 19.22
CA ALA A 362 -5.54 18.22 19.56
C ALA A 362 -4.89 17.52 18.35
N SER A 363 -4.00 16.58 18.66
CA SER A 363 -3.51 15.59 17.71
C SER A 363 -4.36 14.33 17.79
N GLU A 364 -4.84 13.87 16.66
CA GLU A 364 -5.78 12.76 16.55
C GLU A 364 -5.08 11.55 15.94
N PHE A 365 -4.91 10.49 16.74
CA PHE A 365 -4.44 9.20 16.27
C PHE A 365 -5.60 8.22 16.21
N ILE A 366 -5.98 7.75 15.01
CA ILE A 366 -7.09 6.83 14.83
C ILE A 366 -6.54 5.46 14.43
N ALA A 367 -6.95 4.42 15.14
CA ALA A 367 -6.61 3.03 14.84
C ALA A 367 -7.87 2.24 14.45
N ILE A 368 -7.82 1.59 13.30
CA ILE A 368 -8.92 0.75 12.81
C ILE A 368 -8.75 -0.65 13.39
N ILE A 369 -9.61 -1.01 14.35
CA ILE A 369 -9.56 -2.32 15.01
C ILE A 369 -10.19 -3.38 14.11
N LYS A 370 -11.37 -3.06 13.55
CA LYS A 370 -12.10 -3.88 12.60
C LYS A 370 -12.90 -2.98 11.64
N GLY A 371 -12.94 -3.32 10.36
CA GLY A 371 -13.73 -2.58 9.37
C GLY A 371 -12.93 -1.42 8.78
N SER A 372 -13.54 -0.24 8.63
CA SER A 372 -12.92 0.89 7.92
C SER A 372 -13.48 2.25 8.33
N LEU A 373 -12.78 3.33 7.96
CA LEU A 373 -13.23 4.70 8.16
C LEU A 373 -14.52 5.01 7.36
N ASP A 374 -14.64 4.46 6.14
CA ASP A 374 -15.74 4.71 5.19
C ASP A 374 -16.85 3.63 5.19
N GLY A 375 -16.64 2.53 5.92
CA GLY A 375 -17.52 1.37 5.96
C GLY A 375 -17.53 0.46 4.71
N LYS A 376 -16.65 0.69 3.71
CA LYS A 376 -16.68 -0.02 2.42
C LYS A 376 -15.55 -1.03 2.22
N ASN A 377 -14.31 -0.68 2.53
CA ASN A 377 -13.12 -1.53 2.31
C ASN A 377 -12.38 -1.82 3.61
N ASP A 378 -12.10 -3.09 3.93
CA ASP A 378 -11.44 -3.45 5.20
C ASP A 378 -10.06 -2.77 5.37
N GLY A 379 -9.98 -1.85 6.32
CA GLY A 379 -8.79 -1.11 6.72
C GLY A 379 -8.22 -1.56 8.07
N SER A 380 -8.61 -2.74 8.56
CA SER A 380 -8.17 -3.27 9.85
C SER A 380 -6.63 -3.26 10.00
N GLY A 381 -6.14 -2.59 11.04
CA GLY A 381 -4.70 -2.43 11.28
C GLY A 381 -4.06 -1.18 10.64
N ILE A 382 -4.80 -0.42 9.83
CA ILE A 382 -4.38 0.92 9.41
C ILE A 382 -4.57 1.87 10.59
N CYS A 383 -3.64 2.82 10.72
CA CYS A 383 -3.83 3.96 11.62
C CYS A 383 -3.47 5.28 10.95
N THR A 384 -4.06 6.38 11.42
CA THR A 384 -3.77 7.73 10.92
C THR A 384 -3.32 8.63 12.06
N LEU A 385 -2.56 9.68 11.72
CA LEU A 385 -2.23 10.78 12.63
C LEU A 385 -2.53 12.11 11.94
N HIS A 386 -3.37 12.92 12.58
CA HIS A 386 -3.57 14.32 12.25
C HIS A 386 -3.07 15.16 13.42
N ASN A 387 -1.87 15.74 13.30
CA ASN A 387 -1.33 16.59 14.36
C ASN A 387 -2.11 17.90 14.49
N GLY A 388 -2.08 18.48 15.69
CA GLY A 388 -2.76 19.75 16.00
C GLY A 388 -2.61 20.82 14.90
N MET A 389 -3.74 21.43 14.57
CA MET A 389 -3.98 22.46 13.56
C MET A 389 -3.76 22.03 12.10
N THR A 390 -3.40 20.77 11.84
CA THR A 390 -3.30 20.22 10.48
C THR A 390 -4.71 20.08 9.89
N PRO A 391 -5.04 20.74 8.76
CA PRO A 391 -6.34 20.60 8.13
C PRO A 391 -6.58 19.17 7.67
N HIS A 392 -7.75 18.63 7.98
CA HIS A 392 -8.18 17.33 7.48
C HIS A 392 -9.72 17.27 7.39
N GLY A 393 -10.22 16.19 6.81
CA GLY A 393 -11.62 16.01 6.49
C GLY A 393 -11.83 14.97 5.39
N PRO A 394 -13.06 14.82 4.91
CA PRO A 394 -13.41 13.81 3.91
C PRO A 394 -12.76 14.12 2.57
N LEU A 395 -12.41 13.07 1.82
CA LEU A 395 -11.98 13.19 0.44
C LEU A 395 -13.10 13.75 -0.44
N ARG A 396 -12.74 14.26 -1.64
CA ARG A 396 -13.73 14.80 -2.58
C ARG A 396 -14.85 13.82 -2.91
N SER A 397 -14.51 12.55 -3.12
CA SER A 397 -15.48 11.48 -3.39
C SER A 397 -16.42 11.21 -2.21
N GLU A 398 -15.89 11.22 -0.99
CA GLU A 398 -16.69 11.07 0.24
C GLU A 398 -17.61 12.28 0.46
N TRP A 399 -17.12 13.48 0.14
CA TRP A 399 -17.92 14.70 0.14
C TRP A 399 -19.06 14.63 -0.88
N GLU A 400 -18.78 14.20 -2.11
CA GLU A 400 -19.80 14.02 -3.17
C GLU A 400 -20.89 13.03 -2.78
N ILE A 401 -20.49 11.92 -2.14
CA ILE A 401 -21.45 10.95 -1.57
C ILE A 401 -22.26 11.62 -0.45
N GLY A 402 -21.60 12.28 0.49
CA GLY A 402 -22.26 12.88 1.66
C GLY A 402 -23.26 13.99 1.33
N ILE A 403 -23.10 14.69 0.19
CA ILE A 403 -24.08 15.70 -0.25
C ILE A 403 -25.21 15.14 -1.14
N SER A 404 -25.09 13.91 -1.62
CA SER A 404 -26.05 13.29 -2.55
C SER A 404 -26.81 12.12 -1.94
N GLU A 405 -26.40 11.63 -0.77
CA GLU A 405 -27.03 10.50 -0.10
C GLU A 405 -28.47 10.81 0.34
N GLU A 406 -29.35 9.80 0.22
CA GLU A 406 -30.70 9.88 0.76
C GLU A 406 -30.65 9.78 2.30
N GLN A 407 -31.21 10.77 2.98
CA GLN A 407 -31.10 10.89 4.44
C GLN A 407 -32.16 10.07 5.20
N VAL A 408 -32.09 8.75 5.06
CA VAL A 408 -32.85 7.78 5.87
C VAL A 408 -32.04 7.30 7.08
N PRO A 409 -32.67 6.70 8.11
CA PRO A 409 -31.94 6.05 9.20
C PRO A 409 -31.01 4.93 8.69
N VAL A 410 -29.70 5.11 8.88
CA VAL A 410 -28.68 4.13 8.48
C VAL A 410 -27.98 3.58 9.72
N ARG A 411 -27.64 2.30 9.71
CA ARG A 411 -26.85 1.67 10.77
C ARG A 411 -25.45 1.38 10.27
N ILE A 412 -24.44 1.95 10.93
CA ILE A 412 -23.04 1.56 10.74
C ILE A 412 -22.87 0.11 11.18
N SER A 413 -22.16 -0.68 10.37
CA SER A 413 -22.00 -2.13 10.55
C SER A 413 -21.50 -2.49 11.95
N ASN A 414 -21.98 -3.62 12.49
CA ASN A 414 -21.48 -4.19 13.74
C ASN A 414 -20.02 -4.66 13.62
N ASP A 415 -19.53 -4.83 12.38
CA ASP A 415 -18.15 -5.19 12.10
C ASP A 415 -17.21 -3.97 12.04
N ASN A 416 -17.71 -2.76 12.29
CA ASN A 416 -16.89 -1.56 12.33
C ASN A 416 -16.57 -1.13 13.76
N MET A 417 -15.30 -1.07 14.11
CA MET A 417 -14.82 -0.59 15.42
C MET A 417 -13.48 0.11 15.22
N LEU A 418 -13.44 1.39 15.58
CA LEU A 418 -12.21 2.18 15.60
C LEU A 418 -11.98 2.69 17.02
N VAL A 419 -10.71 2.93 17.35
CA VAL A 419 -10.30 3.59 18.58
C VAL A 419 -9.51 4.83 18.21
N MET A 420 -9.81 5.97 18.84
CA MET A 420 -9.03 7.18 18.69
C MET A 420 -8.32 7.52 19.99
N PHE A 421 -7.04 7.85 19.90
CA PHE A 421 -6.27 8.50 20.95
C PHE A 421 -6.12 9.97 20.56
N GLU A 422 -6.83 10.84 21.25
CA GLU A 422 -6.78 12.28 21.03
C GLU A 422 -5.92 12.92 22.13
N SER A 423 -4.90 13.70 21.75
CA SER A 423 -3.94 14.29 22.71
C SER A 423 -3.82 15.79 22.50
N SER A 424 -3.81 16.57 23.59
CA SER A 424 -3.54 18.02 23.53
C SER A 424 -2.11 18.38 23.13
N TYR A 425 -1.20 17.39 23.11
CA TYR A 425 0.17 17.58 22.65
C TYR A 425 0.33 17.27 21.16
N ALA A 426 1.21 18.02 20.50
CA ALA A 426 1.74 17.65 19.19
C ALA A 426 2.60 16.38 19.31
N LEU A 427 2.37 15.40 18.44
CA LEU A 427 3.05 14.12 18.48
C LEU A 427 4.15 14.06 17.42
N GLY A 428 5.35 13.68 17.85
CA GLY A 428 6.44 13.36 16.96
C GLY A 428 6.32 11.92 16.47
N VAL A 429 6.69 11.66 15.22
CA VAL A 429 6.65 10.35 14.58
C VAL A 429 8.03 9.71 14.61
N ALA A 430 8.14 8.43 14.96
CA ALA A 430 9.44 7.73 14.94
C ALA A 430 10.04 7.66 13.53
N ASP A 431 11.36 7.83 13.42
CA ASP A 431 12.07 7.80 12.13
C ASP A 431 11.72 6.56 11.26
N TRP A 432 11.67 5.38 11.89
CA TRP A 432 11.35 4.12 11.18
C TRP A 432 9.94 4.14 10.56
N ALA A 433 9.02 4.88 11.19
CA ALA A 433 7.63 5.04 10.76
C ALA A 433 7.46 6.15 9.72
N THR A 434 8.53 6.78 9.23
CA THR A 434 8.48 7.77 8.13
C THR A 434 8.97 7.22 6.78
N GLY A 435 9.26 5.91 6.71
CA GLY A 435 9.64 5.19 5.47
C GLY A 435 8.45 4.74 4.61
N GLY A 436 8.71 4.00 3.53
CA GLY A 436 7.75 3.66 2.45
C GLY A 436 6.46 2.90 2.80
N LYS A 437 6.11 2.73 4.08
CA LYS A 437 4.81 2.26 4.56
C LYS A 437 3.89 3.37 5.08
N THR A 438 4.38 4.60 5.03
CA THR A 438 3.71 5.77 5.57
C THR A 438 3.47 6.75 4.44
N VAL A 439 2.20 7.04 4.18
CA VAL A 439 1.78 7.91 3.08
C VAL A 439 1.30 9.23 3.68
N PRO A 440 1.87 10.38 3.30
CA PRO A 440 1.23 11.65 3.58
C PRO A 440 -0.16 11.66 2.92
N ILE A 441 -1.22 11.93 3.67
CA ILE A 441 -2.62 11.83 3.20
C ILE A 441 -2.97 12.83 2.04
N GLY A 442 -2.00 13.56 1.48
CA GLY A 442 -2.17 14.52 0.38
C GLY A 442 -1.70 14.09 -1.02
N ASP A 443 -1.17 12.88 -1.21
CA ASP A 443 -0.53 12.47 -2.49
C ASP A 443 -1.30 11.41 -3.31
N ARG A 444 -2.63 11.34 -3.16
CA ARG A 444 -3.49 10.50 -4.00
C ARG A 444 -3.92 11.26 -5.25
N TYR A 445 -3.48 10.81 -6.42
CA TYR A 445 -3.86 11.35 -7.72
C TYR A 445 -4.88 10.41 -8.38
N MET A 446 -5.96 10.95 -8.89
CA MET A 446 -6.99 10.17 -9.60
C MET A 446 -6.41 9.60 -10.90
N THR A 447 -6.65 8.31 -11.16
CA THR A 447 -6.29 7.71 -12.45
C THR A 447 -7.47 7.75 -13.42
N GLY A 448 -7.19 7.99 -14.70
CA GLY A 448 -8.17 7.91 -15.78
C GLY A 448 -8.38 6.48 -16.30
N PRO A 449 -9.45 6.24 -17.08
CA PRO A 449 -9.74 4.94 -17.68
C PRO A 449 -8.57 4.23 -18.39
N ALA A 450 -7.71 4.94 -19.14
CA ALA A 450 -6.56 4.35 -19.83
C ALA A 450 -5.47 3.84 -18.87
N GLU A 451 -5.25 4.56 -17.77
CA GLU A 451 -4.31 4.19 -16.71
C GLU A 451 -4.84 2.99 -15.94
N GLN A 452 -6.13 2.99 -15.61
CA GLN A 452 -6.83 1.86 -14.99
C GLN A 452 -6.82 0.63 -15.89
N TYR A 453 -7.06 0.79 -17.20
CA TYR A 453 -7.01 -0.27 -18.20
C TYR A 453 -5.62 -0.92 -18.27
N SER A 454 -4.56 -0.11 -18.23
CA SER A 454 -3.18 -0.60 -18.22
C SER A 454 -2.86 -1.36 -16.93
N THR A 455 -3.28 -0.82 -15.78
CA THR A 455 -3.09 -1.45 -14.46
C THR A 455 -3.85 -2.78 -14.36
N ALA A 456 -5.12 -2.82 -14.79
CA ALA A 456 -5.94 -4.04 -14.76
C ALA A 456 -5.35 -5.16 -15.63
N ARG A 457 -4.80 -4.82 -16.81
CA ARG A 457 -4.10 -5.79 -17.67
C ARG A 457 -2.89 -6.42 -17.00
N SER A 458 -2.08 -5.60 -16.34
CA SER A 458 -0.86 -6.06 -15.66
C SER A 458 -1.21 -6.87 -14.42
N TYR A 459 -2.20 -6.41 -13.63
CA TYR A 459 -2.72 -7.14 -12.47
C TYR A 459 -3.22 -8.54 -12.84
N LEU A 460 -3.90 -8.68 -13.97
CA LEU A 460 -4.39 -9.97 -14.47
C LEU A 460 -3.33 -10.81 -15.19
N GLY A 461 -2.11 -10.31 -15.37
CA GLY A 461 -1.07 -10.98 -16.18
C GLY A 461 -1.41 -11.07 -17.67
N ILE A 462 -2.28 -10.19 -18.17
CA ILE A 462 -2.71 -10.11 -19.58
C ILE A 462 -1.68 -9.35 -20.43
N TYR A 463 -0.99 -8.37 -19.86
CA TYR A 463 0.05 -7.59 -20.52
C TYR A 463 0.90 -6.90 -19.46
N ASN A 464 2.21 -6.95 -19.58
CA ASN A 464 3.11 -6.51 -18.51
C ASN A 464 3.73 -5.14 -18.76
N ASN A 465 4.42 -4.95 -19.90
CA ASN A 465 5.31 -3.81 -20.06
C ASN A 465 5.72 -3.53 -21.51
N VAL A 466 6.42 -2.42 -21.67
CA VAL A 466 7.03 -1.92 -22.91
C VAL A 466 8.53 -1.77 -22.69
N CYS A 467 9.33 -2.04 -23.71
CA CYS A 467 10.77 -1.77 -23.72
C CYS A 467 11.12 -0.84 -24.89
N VAL A 468 11.89 0.21 -24.62
CA VAL A 468 12.61 0.96 -25.64
C VAL A 468 14.09 0.81 -25.36
N THR A 469 14.84 0.38 -26.37
CA THR A 469 16.26 0.09 -26.29
C THR A 469 17.02 1.03 -27.20
N ALA A 470 18.01 1.73 -26.64
CA ALA A 470 18.93 2.56 -27.40
C ALA A 470 20.37 2.03 -27.26
N MET A 471 21.08 2.01 -28.39
CA MET A 471 22.51 1.70 -28.47
C MET A 471 23.28 3.03 -28.41
N TYR A 472 24.14 3.21 -27.42
CA TYR A 472 24.89 4.44 -27.18
C TYR A 472 26.37 4.25 -27.48
N SER A 473 27.01 5.24 -28.10
CA SER A 473 28.47 5.41 -28.00
C SER A 473 28.81 5.85 -26.58
N ASN A 474 29.81 5.21 -25.98
CA ASN A 474 30.18 5.46 -24.59
C ASN A 474 31.34 6.45 -24.53
N GLN A 475 31.01 7.72 -24.31
CA GLN A 475 32.01 8.78 -24.14
C GLN A 475 32.60 8.82 -22.72
N HIS A 476 32.05 8.05 -21.77
CA HIS A 476 32.41 8.08 -20.35
C HIS A 476 33.26 6.87 -19.91
N GLY A 477 33.49 5.89 -20.80
CA GLY A 477 34.27 4.70 -20.51
C GLY A 477 33.81 3.97 -19.24
N ARG A 478 34.70 3.89 -18.25
CA ARG A 478 34.41 3.22 -16.95
C ARG A 478 33.49 4.02 -16.04
N GLU A 479 33.32 5.32 -16.27
CA GLU A 479 32.48 6.19 -15.45
C GLU A 479 31.01 6.18 -15.85
N ILE A 480 30.61 5.33 -16.80
CA ILE A 480 29.24 5.28 -17.32
C ILE A 480 28.18 5.08 -16.23
N ARG A 481 28.49 4.33 -15.16
CA ARG A 481 27.59 4.18 -14.01
C ARG A 481 27.31 5.52 -13.32
N SER A 482 28.36 6.28 -13.05
CA SER A 482 28.28 7.60 -12.42
C SER A 482 27.56 8.60 -13.31
N ALA A 483 27.90 8.63 -14.60
CA ALA A 483 27.26 9.49 -15.60
C ALA A 483 25.76 9.19 -15.72
N LEU A 484 25.40 7.91 -15.82
CA LEU A 484 24.00 7.47 -15.93
C LEU A 484 23.21 7.82 -14.65
N PHE A 485 23.76 7.58 -13.47
CA PHE A 485 23.06 7.87 -12.21
C PHE A 485 22.84 9.38 -12.02
N SER A 486 23.83 10.20 -12.34
CA SER A 486 23.69 11.66 -12.33
C SER A 486 22.61 12.11 -13.32
N SER A 487 22.63 11.58 -14.54
CA SER A 487 21.69 11.93 -15.60
C SER A 487 20.25 11.52 -15.26
N LEU A 488 20.05 10.30 -14.75
CA LEU A 488 18.75 9.83 -14.27
C LEU A 488 18.23 10.68 -13.12
N SER A 489 19.11 11.18 -12.25
CA SER A 489 18.73 12.10 -11.19
C SER A 489 18.10 13.39 -11.75
N ALA A 490 18.64 13.93 -12.85
CA ALA A 490 18.06 15.10 -13.52
C ALA A 490 16.71 14.75 -14.19
N ILE A 491 16.64 13.63 -14.89
CA ILE A 491 15.43 13.15 -15.58
C ILE A 491 14.27 12.92 -14.60
N ILE A 492 14.53 12.29 -13.45
CA ILE A 492 13.51 12.04 -12.41
C ILE A 492 12.93 13.36 -11.87
N ARG A 493 13.77 14.39 -11.71
CA ARG A 493 13.30 15.71 -11.26
C ARG A 493 12.48 16.44 -12.32
N LYS A 494 12.76 16.17 -13.60
CA LYS A 494 12.07 16.77 -14.74
C LYS A 494 10.72 16.13 -15.03
N HIS A 495 10.58 14.81 -14.82
CA HIS A 495 9.40 14.03 -15.20
C HIS A 495 8.72 13.41 -13.96
N PRO A 496 7.75 14.10 -13.33
CA PRO A 496 7.18 13.66 -12.06
C PRO A 496 6.43 12.33 -12.16
N ILE A 497 5.87 11.99 -13.33
CA ILE A 497 5.16 10.72 -13.57
C ILE A 497 6.06 9.48 -13.37
N LEU A 498 7.39 9.62 -13.45
CA LEU A 498 8.35 8.53 -13.17
C LEU A 498 8.35 8.10 -11.69
N SER A 499 7.65 8.82 -10.83
CA SER A 499 7.47 8.50 -9.41
C SER A 499 6.06 7.98 -9.08
N ALA A 500 5.18 7.88 -10.07
CA ALA A 500 3.80 7.43 -9.84
C ALA A 500 3.70 5.90 -9.74
N VAL A 501 2.95 5.42 -8.75
CA VAL A 501 2.65 4.00 -8.54
C VAL A 501 1.15 3.81 -8.32
N PRO A 502 0.48 2.89 -9.03
CA PRO A 502 -0.92 2.58 -8.82
C PRO A 502 -1.12 1.84 -7.50
N VAL A 503 -2.10 2.29 -6.73
CA VAL A 503 -2.60 1.68 -5.50
C VAL A 503 -4.10 1.43 -5.60
N ASP A 504 -4.63 0.65 -4.66
CA ASP A 504 -6.02 0.21 -4.64
C ASP A 504 -6.38 -0.60 -5.91
N ILE A 505 -5.41 -1.36 -6.44
CA ILE A 505 -5.50 -2.07 -7.73
C ILE A 505 -6.57 -3.18 -7.77
N HIS A 506 -7.04 -3.60 -6.59
CA HIS A 506 -8.11 -4.59 -6.43
C HIS A 506 -9.51 -3.96 -6.43
N SER A 507 -9.60 -2.63 -6.33
CA SER A 507 -10.87 -1.91 -6.34
C SER A 507 -11.28 -1.54 -7.76
N THR A 508 -12.52 -1.07 -7.92
CA THR A 508 -13.00 -0.48 -9.19
C THR A 508 -12.38 0.90 -9.48
N THR A 509 -11.63 1.48 -8.54
CA THR A 509 -11.04 2.83 -8.64
C THR A 509 -9.58 2.82 -8.21
N THR A 510 -8.66 2.75 -9.15
CA THR A 510 -7.21 2.84 -8.90
C THR A 510 -6.79 4.30 -8.69
N HIS A 511 -5.80 4.54 -7.82
CA HIS A 511 -5.19 5.86 -7.64
C HIS A 511 -3.68 5.77 -7.89
N PHE A 512 -3.05 6.87 -8.29
CA PHE A 512 -1.59 6.98 -8.21
C PHE A 512 -1.18 7.57 -6.86
N LEU A 513 -0.13 6.99 -6.28
CA LEU A 513 0.67 7.60 -5.23
C LEU A 513 2.03 8.02 -5.78
N ARG A 514 2.58 9.09 -5.21
CA ARG A 514 3.93 9.58 -5.53
C ARG A 514 4.96 8.93 -4.60
N LEU A 515 5.99 8.33 -5.19
CA LEU A 515 7.22 7.97 -4.47
C LEU A 515 8.05 9.22 -4.19
N HIS A 516 8.34 9.53 -2.92
CA HIS A 516 9.15 10.69 -2.55
C HIS A 516 10.66 10.48 -2.77
N GLN A 517 11.10 9.21 -2.85
CA GLN A 517 12.50 8.86 -3.05
C GLN A 517 12.62 7.64 -3.96
N LEU A 518 13.60 7.67 -4.87
CA LEU A 518 13.94 6.56 -5.76
C LEU A 518 15.38 6.10 -5.52
N LYS A 519 15.59 4.80 -5.37
CA LYS A 519 16.93 4.20 -5.18
C LYS A 519 17.43 3.68 -6.52
N LEU A 520 18.39 4.36 -7.14
CA LEU A 520 18.85 4.04 -8.50
C LEU A 520 19.46 2.64 -8.60
N ASP A 521 20.13 2.16 -7.55
CA ASP A 521 20.69 0.79 -7.51
C ASP A 521 19.62 -0.32 -7.53
N LYS A 522 18.35 0.00 -7.24
CA LYS A 522 17.23 -0.93 -7.38
C LYS A 522 16.54 -0.86 -8.75
N ILE A 523 16.81 0.19 -9.53
CA ILE A 523 16.11 0.52 -10.76
C ILE A 523 17.00 0.22 -11.98
N VAL A 524 18.33 0.37 -11.82
CA VAL A 524 19.31 0.20 -12.90
C VAL A 524 20.16 -1.04 -12.66
N THR A 525 20.10 -1.98 -13.60
CA THR A 525 20.90 -3.21 -13.59
C THR A 525 21.97 -3.14 -14.67
N PHE A 526 23.23 -3.42 -14.31
CA PHE A 526 24.33 -3.54 -15.26
C PHE A 526 24.60 -5.02 -15.51
N VAL A 527 24.64 -5.43 -16.78
CA VAL A 527 24.90 -6.80 -17.22
C VAL A 527 26.08 -6.78 -18.16
N GLU A 528 27.14 -7.50 -17.80
CA GLU A 528 28.29 -7.70 -18.68
C GLU A 528 27.92 -8.67 -19.81
N SER A 529 28.28 -8.32 -21.05
CA SER A 529 28.14 -9.18 -22.21
C SER A 529 29.48 -9.30 -22.94
N GLU A 530 29.88 -10.53 -23.23
CA GLU A 530 31.13 -10.81 -23.96
C GLU A 530 31.01 -10.53 -25.47
N VAL A 531 29.79 -10.40 -25.99
CA VAL A 531 29.51 -10.19 -27.42
C VAL A 531 29.15 -8.74 -27.67
N TYR A 532 29.80 -8.15 -28.67
CA TYR A 532 29.57 -6.77 -29.06
C TYR A 532 28.20 -6.63 -29.74
N ILE A 533 27.30 -5.84 -29.16
CA ILE A 533 25.95 -5.61 -29.69
C ILE A 533 26.01 -4.41 -30.64
N THR A 534 26.13 -4.67 -31.94
CA THR A 534 26.10 -3.60 -32.95
C THR A 534 24.77 -3.50 -33.66
N SER A 535 24.50 -2.32 -34.19
CA SER A 535 23.47 -2.08 -35.19
C SER A 535 23.80 -2.72 -36.55
N GLU A 536 24.88 -3.48 -36.73
CA GLU A 536 25.22 -4.05 -38.05
C GLU A 536 24.75 -5.51 -38.23
N SER A 537 24.50 -6.23 -37.13
CA SER A 537 23.95 -7.59 -37.19
C SER A 537 22.45 -7.60 -37.53
N SER A 538 22.02 -8.57 -38.35
CA SER A 538 20.62 -8.74 -38.76
C SER A 538 19.72 -9.26 -37.62
N THR A 539 20.30 -10.00 -36.66
CA THR A 539 19.68 -10.47 -35.42
C THR A 539 20.68 -10.44 -34.26
N ASN A 540 20.23 -10.03 -33.07
CA ASN A 540 21.08 -10.00 -31.88
C ASN A 540 20.47 -10.88 -30.77
N HIS A 541 20.89 -12.15 -30.73
CA HIS A 541 20.30 -13.16 -29.83
C HIS A 541 20.40 -12.78 -28.34
N ILE A 542 21.47 -12.10 -27.91
CA ILE A 542 21.63 -11.70 -26.50
C ILE A 542 20.67 -10.58 -26.15
N LEU A 543 20.53 -9.57 -27.01
CA LEU A 543 19.55 -8.51 -26.81
C LEU A 543 18.12 -9.08 -26.81
N ASP A 544 17.85 -10.03 -27.71
CA ASP A 544 16.55 -10.69 -27.78
C ASP A 544 16.23 -11.46 -26.49
N GLU A 545 17.18 -12.19 -25.92
CA GLU A 545 17.02 -12.88 -24.63
C GLU A 545 16.78 -11.90 -23.46
N VAL A 546 17.51 -10.80 -23.43
CA VAL A 546 17.33 -9.76 -22.40
C VAL A 546 15.94 -9.15 -22.50
N LEU A 547 15.49 -8.76 -23.70
CA LEU A 547 14.16 -8.20 -23.90
C LEU A 547 13.04 -9.20 -23.62
N MET A 548 13.23 -10.47 -23.98
CA MET A 548 12.31 -11.55 -23.60
C MET A 548 12.21 -11.67 -22.08
N ARG A 549 13.32 -11.62 -21.35
CA ARG A 549 13.35 -11.65 -19.88
C ARG A 549 12.66 -10.42 -19.27
N GLU A 550 12.90 -9.23 -19.83
CA GLU A 550 12.24 -8.00 -19.35
C GLU A 550 10.73 -8.07 -19.56
N HIS A 551 10.25 -8.55 -20.71
CA HIS A 551 8.82 -8.70 -21.00
C HIS A 551 8.11 -9.74 -20.12
N ASN A 552 8.85 -10.73 -19.62
CA ASN A 552 8.35 -11.73 -18.68
C ASN A 552 8.57 -11.37 -17.21
N SER A 553 9.15 -10.20 -16.92
CA SER A 553 9.34 -9.68 -15.56
C SER A 553 8.27 -8.60 -15.27
N PRO A 554 7.11 -8.94 -14.68
CA PRO A 554 6.08 -7.96 -14.36
C PRO A 554 6.56 -6.95 -13.31
N PHE A 555 5.92 -5.79 -13.26
CA PHE A 555 6.13 -4.84 -12.16
C PHE A 555 5.26 -5.25 -10.96
N GLU A 556 5.79 -5.06 -9.76
CA GLU A 556 4.99 -5.19 -8.55
C GLU A 556 4.08 -3.96 -8.43
N LEU A 557 2.79 -4.18 -8.65
CA LEU A 557 1.75 -3.16 -8.46
C LEU A 557 1.44 -3.02 -6.96
N ASP A 558 0.87 -1.87 -6.55
CA ASP A 558 0.60 -1.55 -5.13
C ASP A 558 1.86 -1.56 -4.23
N ASN A 559 3.04 -1.39 -4.83
CA ASN A 559 4.33 -1.38 -4.14
C ASN A 559 4.91 0.03 -4.04
N LEU A 560 4.92 0.60 -2.83
CA LEU A 560 5.44 1.95 -2.56
C LEU A 560 6.95 2.05 -2.37
N SER A 561 7.71 1.08 -2.89
CA SER A 561 9.17 1.03 -2.77
C SER A 561 9.94 1.04 -4.09
N THR A 562 9.27 0.76 -5.21
CA THR A 562 9.86 0.68 -6.55
C THR A 562 8.95 1.35 -7.59
N PRO A 563 9.53 2.08 -8.57
CA PRO A 563 8.72 2.72 -9.60
C PRO A 563 8.30 1.72 -10.70
N LEU A 564 7.37 2.13 -11.55
CA LEU A 564 6.89 1.36 -12.70
C LEU A 564 7.79 1.45 -13.96
N TRP A 565 9.10 1.66 -13.75
CA TRP A 565 10.10 1.62 -14.80
C TRP A 565 11.42 1.09 -14.24
N ARG A 566 12.26 0.53 -15.11
CA ARG A 566 13.59 0.03 -14.78
C ARG A 566 14.48 0.03 -16.02
N ILE A 567 15.79 0.02 -15.79
CA ILE A 567 16.80 0.06 -16.84
C ILE A 567 17.71 -1.15 -16.72
N THR A 568 17.96 -1.81 -17.85
CA THR A 568 19.00 -2.82 -18.00
C THR A 568 20.07 -2.30 -18.97
N VAL A 569 21.30 -2.15 -18.49
CA VAL A 569 22.46 -1.69 -19.25
C VAL A 569 23.34 -2.88 -19.61
N LEU A 570 23.50 -3.14 -20.90
CA LEU A 570 24.43 -4.13 -21.43
C LEU A 570 25.73 -3.44 -21.84
N PHE A 571 26.87 -3.93 -21.36
CA PHE A 571 28.18 -3.36 -21.65
C PHE A 571 29.24 -4.45 -21.77
N ASN A 572 30.38 -4.14 -22.40
CA ASN A 572 31.49 -5.07 -22.58
C ASN A 572 32.76 -4.51 -21.90
N LEU A 573 33.33 -5.24 -20.92
CA LEU A 573 34.55 -4.78 -20.24
C LEU A 573 35.80 -4.74 -21.13
N LYS A 574 35.80 -5.50 -22.23
CA LYS A 574 36.90 -5.52 -23.22
C LYS A 574 36.78 -4.38 -24.24
N ASP A 575 35.56 -3.88 -24.47
CA ASP A 575 35.29 -2.76 -25.36
C ASP A 575 34.26 -1.80 -24.72
N LEU A 576 34.79 -0.75 -24.12
CA LEU A 576 34.00 0.28 -23.45
C LEU A 576 33.60 1.42 -24.41
N SER A 577 33.68 1.24 -25.73
CA SER A 577 33.31 2.28 -26.70
C SER A 577 31.80 2.43 -26.91
N SER A 578 30.98 1.48 -26.44
CA SER A 578 29.52 1.54 -26.50
C SER A 578 28.84 0.79 -25.34
N PHE A 579 27.55 1.07 -25.15
CA PHE A 579 26.67 0.31 -24.27
C PHE A 579 25.24 0.29 -24.85
N THR A 580 24.45 -0.71 -24.47
CA THR A 580 23.02 -0.79 -24.85
C THR A 580 22.18 -0.58 -23.61
N LEU A 581 21.24 0.35 -23.66
CA LEU A 581 20.33 0.67 -22.56
C LEU A 581 18.91 0.27 -22.92
N CYS A 582 18.35 -0.68 -22.18
CA CYS A 582 16.95 -1.08 -22.29
C CYS A 582 16.12 -0.40 -21.19
N LEU A 583 15.28 0.56 -21.56
CA LEU A 583 14.30 1.18 -20.68
C LEU A 583 12.99 0.39 -20.75
N CYS A 584 12.68 -0.33 -19.67
CA CYS A 584 11.42 -1.06 -19.51
C CYS A 584 10.46 -0.28 -18.62
N PHE A 585 9.20 -0.14 -19.02
CA PHE A 585 8.20 0.66 -18.29
C PHE A 585 6.77 0.10 -18.43
N HIS A 586 5.92 0.48 -17.49
CA HIS A 586 4.51 0.15 -17.49
C HIS A 586 3.68 1.19 -18.26
N HIS A 587 2.67 0.74 -19.02
CA HIS A 587 1.86 1.63 -19.86
C HIS A 587 0.99 2.63 -19.11
N SER A 588 0.76 2.44 -17.80
CA SER A 588 0.03 3.43 -17.00
C SER A 588 0.81 4.73 -16.79
N ILE A 589 2.14 4.74 -16.96
CA ILE A 589 2.97 5.93 -16.72
C ILE A 589 3.56 6.55 -18.00
N ALA A 590 3.62 5.79 -19.11
CA ALA A 590 4.24 6.25 -20.34
C ALA A 590 3.75 5.50 -21.58
N ASP A 591 3.82 6.17 -22.73
CA ASP A 591 3.80 5.57 -24.06
C ASP A 591 5.21 5.53 -24.69
N THR A 592 5.33 4.89 -25.87
CA THR A 592 6.62 4.75 -26.55
C THR A 592 7.22 6.09 -26.97
N GLN A 593 6.42 7.08 -27.35
CA GLN A 593 6.91 8.43 -27.68
C GLN A 593 7.55 9.06 -26.45
N SER A 594 6.94 8.89 -25.28
CA SER A 594 7.47 9.36 -24.00
C SER A 594 8.79 8.67 -23.64
N ALA A 595 8.95 7.38 -23.95
CA ALA A 595 10.22 6.68 -23.79
C ALA A 595 11.32 7.20 -24.74
N LEU A 596 10.99 7.56 -25.99
CA LEU A 596 11.95 8.24 -26.87
C LEU A 596 12.39 9.60 -26.30
N ILE A 597 11.46 10.39 -25.78
CA ILE A 597 11.74 11.66 -25.09
C ILE A 597 12.67 11.44 -23.89
N LEU A 598 12.47 10.37 -23.12
CA LEU A 598 13.35 10.02 -22.00
C LEU A 598 14.77 9.64 -22.47
N HIS A 599 14.91 8.94 -23.59
CA HIS A 599 16.21 8.65 -24.20
C HIS A 599 16.91 9.91 -24.73
N GLU A 600 16.18 10.84 -25.34
CA GLU A 600 16.69 12.13 -25.81
C GLU A 600 17.15 13.01 -24.64
N ASP A 601 16.33 13.10 -23.58
CA ASP A 601 16.69 13.83 -22.36
C ASP A 601 17.90 13.17 -21.69
N LEU A 602 17.98 11.84 -21.68
CA LEU A 602 19.15 11.11 -21.18
C LEU A 602 20.41 11.38 -22.00
N GLU A 603 20.32 11.40 -23.32
CA GLU A 603 21.44 11.73 -24.19
C GLU A 603 21.97 13.14 -23.91
N TYR A 604 21.08 14.11 -23.71
CA TYR A 604 21.44 15.47 -23.32
C TYR A 604 22.16 15.52 -21.97
N GLU A 605 21.60 14.89 -20.94
CA GLU A 605 22.18 14.90 -19.59
C GLU A 605 23.52 14.13 -19.53
N LEU A 606 23.67 13.06 -20.32
CA LEU A 606 24.94 12.34 -20.45
C LEU A 606 26.03 13.25 -21.06
N ALA A 607 25.72 13.98 -22.14
CA ALA A 607 26.65 14.93 -22.74
C ALA A 607 27.01 16.09 -21.79
N ALA A 608 26.08 16.50 -20.92
CA ALA A 608 26.29 17.54 -19.92
C ALA A 608 27.12 17.08 -18.71
N PHE A 609 27.26 15.76 -18.47
CA PHE A 609 27.97 15.22 -17.31
C PHE A 609 29.44 15.63 -17.28
N ARG A 610 29.94 15.97 -16.08
CA ARG A 610 31.35 16.28 -15.80
C ARG A 610 31.78 15.44 -14.59
N GLY A 611 32.88 14.69 -14.69
CA GLY A 611 33.32 13.63 -13.76
C GLY A 611 33.53 13.99 -12.27
N ASN A 612 33.20 15.20 -11.83
CA ASN A 612 33.31 15.67 -10.44
C ASN A 612 31.95 15.86 -9.72
N MET A 613 30.83 15.44 -10.32
CA MET A 613 29.51 15.58 -9.68
C MET A 613 29.27 14.48 -8.63
N GLN A 614 28.71 14.86 -7.48
CA GLN A 614 28.30 13.90 -6.44
C GLN A 614 27.19 13.01 -7.00
N VAL A 615 27.44 11.69 -7.07
CA VAL A 615 26.49 10.72 -7.64
C VAL A 615 25.49 10.28 -6.58
N PRO A 616 24.19 10.61 -6.69
CA PRO A 616 23.21 10.17 -5.72
C PRO A 616 22.80 8.72 -5.98
N SER A 617 22.93 7.85 -4.98
CA SER A 617 22.30 6.51 -5.00
C SER A 617 20.79 6.58 -4.68
N VAL A 618 20.37 7.62 -3.98
CA VAL A 618 18.98 7.93 -3.66
C VAL A 618 18.63 9.31 -4.21
N VAL A 619 17.61 9.39 -5.04
CA VAL A 619 17.11 10.62 -5.64
C VAL A 619 15.84 11.04 -4.93
N SER A 620 15.83 12.25 -4.37
CA SER A 620 14.60 12.87 -3.85
C SER A 620 13.75 13.37 -5.02
N VAL A 621 12.47 13.02 -5.01
CA VAL A 621 11.51 13.41 -6.03
C VAL A 621 10.87 14.74 -5.63
N PRO A 622 10.85 15.75 -6.52
CA PRO A 622 10.21 17.02 -6.21
C PRO A 622 8.69 16.86 -6.19
N ASN A 623 8.02 17.63 -5.33
CA ASN A 623 6.56 17.64 -5.24
C ASN A 623 5.94 18.51 -6.35
N ILE A 624 6.01 18.02 -7.59
CA ILE A 624 5.45 18.67 -8.80
C ILE A 624 4.25 17.84 -9.26
N GLU A 625 3.07 18.44 -9.36
CA GLU A 625 1.82 17.78 -9.76
C GLU A 625 1.98 16.80 -10.94
N LEU A 626 1.33 15.63 -10.83
CA LEU A 626 1.34 14.66 -11.93
C LEU A 626 0.54 15.21 -13.12
N VAL A 627 0.94 14.83 -14.33
CA VAL A 627 0.19 15.22 -15.54
C VAL A 627 -1.21 14.58 -15.46
N PRO A 628 -2.29 15.32 -15.77
CA PRO A 628 -3.65 14.76 -15.76
C PRO A 628 -3.80 13.58 -16.75
N SER A 629 -4.80 12.73 -16.50
CA SER A 629 -5.07 11.55 -17.34
C SER A 629 -5.44 11.93 -18.78
N LEU A 630 -5.24 11.02 -19.73
CA LEU A 630 -5.58 11.21 -21.14
C LEU A 630 -7.02 11.71 -21.33
N GLU A 631 -7.97 11.12 -20.62
CA GLU A 631 -9.41 11.44 -20.74
C GLU A 631 -9.76 12.84 -20.22
N SER A 632 -8.93 13.39 -19.31
CA SER A 632 -9.07 14.77 -18.87
C SER A 632 -8.45 15.79 -19.84
N LEU A 633 -7.50 15.34 -20.67
CA LEU A 633 -6.74 16.19 -21.60
C LEU A 633 -7.29 16.19 -23.02
N VAL A 634 -7.84 15.07 -23.48
CA VAL A 634 -8.33 14.88 -24.85
C VAL A 634 -9.79 14.45 -24.78
N ASN A 635 -10.66 15.17 -25.49
CA ASN A 635 -12.05 14.74 -25.64
C ASN A 635 -12.11 13.48 -26.52
N LEU A 636 -12.63 12.38 -25.97
CA LEU A 636 -12.73 11.08 -26.63
C LEU A 636 -14.21 10.69 -26.83
N PRO A 637 -14.95 11.38 -27.72
CA PRO A 637 -16.38 11.13 -27.88
C PRO A 637 -16.62 9.72 -28.44
N THR A 638 -17.64 9.05 -27.92
CA THR A 638 -18.07 7.71 -28.36
C THR A 638 -19.53 7.75 -28.80
N SER A 639 -19.78 7.44 -30.06
CA SER A 639 -21.12 7.37 -30.63
C SER A 639 -21.87 6.12 -30.14
N ALA A 640 -23.20 6.21 -30.07
CA ALA A 640 -24.04 5.08 -29.66
C ALA A 640 -23.85 3.86 -30.58
N ASP A 641 -23.72 4.09 -31.89
CA ASP A 641 -23.47 3.05 -32.89
C ASP A 641 -22.13 2.36 -32.64
N PHE A 642 -21.07 3.13 -32.32
CA PHE A 642 -19.77 2.57 -32.01
C PHE A 642 -19.80 1.74 -30.71
N ILE A 643 -20.45 2.24 -29.66
CA ILE A 643 -20.60 1.50 -28.39
C ILE A 643 -21.39 0.21 -28.63
N GLN A 644 -22.50 0.26 -29.36
CA GLN A 644 -23.30 -0.91 -29.69
C GLN A 644 -22.48 -1.93 -30.51
N MET A 645 -21.70 -1.45 -31.48
CA MET A 645 -20.81 -2.31 -32.26
C MET A 645 -19.78 -3.03 -31.36
N GLN A 646 -19.17 -2.32 -30.41
CA GLN A 646 -18.20 -2.90 -29.48
C GLN A 646 -18.84 -3.91 -28.51
N GLN A 647 -20.06 -3.65 -28.04
CA GLN A 647 -20.79 -4.53 -27.12
C GLN A 647 -21.36 -5.79 -27.80
N THR A 648 -21.72 -5.70 -29.08
CA THR A 648 -22.30 -6.82 -29.84
C THR A 648 -21.26 -7.62 -30.64
N LEU A 649 -19.99 -7.22 -30.59
CA LEU A 649 -18.90 -7.90 -31.29
C LEU A 649 -18.69 -9.31 -30.72
N GLY A 650 -19.11 -10.33 -31.48
CA GLY A 650 -18.94 -11.74 -31.14
C GLY A 650 -17.54 -12.28 -31.38
N GLU A 651 -17.40 -13.60 -31.58
CA GLU A 651 -16.15 -14.18 -32.10
C GLU A 651 -16.03 -13.97 -33.62
N PRO A 652 -14.81 -13.79 -34.16
CA PRO A 652 -14.61 -13.66 -35.58
C PRO A 652 -14.99 -14.96 -36.33
N PRO A 653 -15.39 -14.85 -37.61
CA PRO A 653 -15.71 -15.99 -38.47
C PRO A 653 -14.59 -17.05 -38.58
N GLN A 654 -14.92 -18.26 -39.05
CA GLN A 654 -13.93 -19.34 -39.18
C GLN A 654 -12.82 -19.07 -40.20
N ASN A 655 -13.11 -18.31 -41.26
CA ASN A 655 -12.14 -17.93 -42.29
C ASN A 655 -11.20 -16.78 -41.87
N TRP A 656 -11.30 -16.31 -40.61
CA TRP A 656 -10.41 -15.31 -40.04
C TRP A 656 -9.27 -15.98 -39.26
N TRP A 657 -8.03 -15.59 -39.57
CA TRP A 657 -6.88 -16.03 -38.77
C TRP A 657 -6.54 -15.01 -37.67
N SER A 658 -6.31 -15.52 -36.46
CA SER A 658 -6.04 -14.69 -35.28
C SER A 658 -5.25 -15.43 -34.19
N GLY A 659 -4.54 -16.51 -34.54
CA GLY A 659 -3.92 -17.44 -33.59
C GLY A 659 -4.92 -18.26 -32.76
N LYS A 660 -4.43 -19.04 -31.78
CA LYS A 660 -5.30 -19.84 -30.89
C LYS A 660 -6.09 -18.98 -29.91
N ARG A 661 -7.12 -19.53 -29.26
CA ARG A 661 -7.98 -18.84 -28.28
C ARG A 661 -7.15 -18.16 -27.17
N GLN A 662 -7.63 -17.01 -26.69
CA GLN A 662 -6.97 -16.20 -25.67
C GLN A 662 -6.82 -16.99 -24.37
N SER A 663 -5.62 -17.06 -23.79
CA SER A 663 -5.35 -17.82 -22.57
C SER A 663 -4.34 -17.13 -21.65
N LEU A 664 -4.36 -17.52 -20.38
CA LEU A 664 -3.38 -17.16 -19.36
C LEU A 664 -2.68 -18.43 -18.85
N PRO A 665 -1.44 -18.35 -18.32
CA PRO A 665 -0.60 -17.15 -18.21
C PRO A 665 -0.02 -16.70 -19.56
N VAL A 666 0.33 -15.42 -19.68
CA VAL A 666 1.08 -14.90 -20.84
C VAL A 666 2.57 -15.10 -20.60
N ILE A 667 3.19 -15.93 -21.44
CA ILE A 667 4.65 -16.04 -21.55
C ILE A 667 5.04 -15.41 -22.88
N THR A 668 5.79 -14.32 -22.83
CA THR A 668 6.23 -13.57 -24.01
C THR A 668 7.44 -14.24 -24.65
N ARG A 669 7.34 -14.55 -25.94
CA ARG A 669 8.47 -14.84 -26.83
C ARG A 669 8.84 -13.56 -27.57
N PHE A 670 10.13 -13.40 -27.90
CA PHE A 670 10.61 -12.19 -28.58
C PHE A 670 11.62 -12.53 -29.68
N SER A 671 11.61 -11.73 -30.74
CA SER A 671 12.67 -11.69 -31.76
C SER A 671 12.76 -10.30 -32.36
N SER A 672 13.97 -9.85 -32.70
CA SER A 672 14.19 -8.60 -33.44
C SER A 672 14.60 -8.83 -34.89
N ALA A 673 14.27 -7.88 -35.76
CA ALA A 673 14.77 -7.78 -37.11
C ALA A 673 15.12 -6.34 -37.45
N TRP A 674 16.07 -6.16 -38.38
CA TRP A 674 16.61 -4.85 -38.70
C TRP A 674 16.63 -4.62 -40.21
N LEU A 675 16.07 -3.50 -40.67
CA LEU A 675 16.27 -3.03 -42.03
C LEU A 675 17.43 -2.05 -42.08
N SER A 676 18.36 -2.29 -43.00
CA SER A 676 19.48 -1.39 -43.26
C SER A 676 19.01 0.02 -43.65
N GLN A 677 19.91 1.00 -43.53
CA GLN A 677 19.64 2.37 -43.99
C GLN A 677 19.20 2.42 -45.46
N ALA A 678 19.85 1.61 -46.31
CA ALA A 678 19.51 1.53 -47.73
C ALA A 678 18.10 0.97 -47.93
N SER A 679 17.79 -0.17 -47.30
CA SER A 679 16.50 -0.84 -47.44
C SER A 679 15.34 0.02 -46.93
N PHE A 680 15.49 0.63 -45.76
CA PHE A 680 14.44 1.48 -45.20
C PHE A 680 14.28 2.80 -45.96
N SER A 681 15.37 3.39 -46.46
CA SER A 681 15.28 4.60 -47.29
C SER A 681 14.55 4.33 -48.60
N HIS A 682 14.77 3.17 -49.23
CA HIS A 682 14.02 2.77 -50.40
C HIS A 682 12.53 2.55 -50.06
N LEU A 683 12.21 1.81 -48.99
CA LEU A 683 10.82 1.61 -48.57
C LEU A 683 10.10 2.95 -48.35
N ARG A 684 10.75 3.92 -47.70
CA ARG A 684 10.21 5.28 -47.52
C ARG A 684 9.98 5.99 -48.86
N ALA A 685 10.94 5.91 -49.78
CA ALA A 685 10.81 6.50 -51.11
C ALA A 685 9.65 5.87 -51.89
N LYS A 686 9.47 4.54 -51.78
CA LYS A 686 8.38 3.81 -52.43
C LYS A 686 7.02 4.14 -51.84
N CYS A 687 6.92 4.22 -50.51
CA CYS A 687 5.69 4.68 -49.85
C CYS A 687 5.32 6.09 -50.32
N LYS A 688 6.30 6.98 -50.45
CA LYS A 688 6.10 8.34 -50.96
C LYS A 688 5.64 8.35 -52.42
N ASP A 689 6.27 7.55 -53.30
CA ASP A 689 5.87 7.37 -54.72
C ASP A 689 4.42 6.90 -54.85
N LYS A 690 3.99 6.00 -53.95
CA LYS A 690 2.62 5.48 -53.90
C LYS A 690 1.65 6.35 -53.12
N GLY A 691 2.08 7.49 -52.58
CA GLY A 691 1.22 8.38 -51.80
C GLY A 691 0.75 7.82 -50.45
N VAL A 692 1.42 6.79 -49.91
CA VAL A 692 1.07 6.12 -48.65
C VAL A 692 2.04 6.45 -47.52
N SER A 693 1.59 6.30 -46.26
CA SER A 693 2.48 6.43 -45.10
C SER A 693 3.28 5.14 -44.91
N VAL A 694 4.45 5.24 -44.26
CA VAL A 694 5.26 4.04 -43.93
C VAL A 694 4.46 3.06 -43.06
N THR A 695 3.67 3.57 -42.11
CA THR A 695 2.80 2.72 -41.27
C THR A 695 1.79 1.95 -42.12
N ALA A 696 1.13 2.60 -43.08
CA ALA A 696 0.19 1.94 -43.98
C ALA A 696 0.87 0.91 -44.89
N GLY A 697 2.06 1.24 -45.41
CA GLY A 697 2.89 0.31 -46.17
C GLY A 697 3.30 -0.92 -45.35
N LEU A 698 3.76 -0.73 -44.11
CA LEU A 698 4.13 -1.83 -43.22
C LEU A 698 2.93 -2.73 -42.89
N MET A 699 1.77 -2.15 -42.55
CA MET A 699 0.57 -2.93 -42.28
C MET A 699 0.17 -3.83 -43.46
N SER A 700 0.24 -3.29 -44.68
CA SER A 700 -0.05 -4.06 -45.90
C SER A 700 1.01 -5.13 -46.18
N LEU A 701 2.30 -4.81 -46.03
CA LEU A 701 3.39 -5.79 -46.18
C LEU A 701 3.25 -6.95 -45.17
N ILE A 702 2.87 -6.66 -43.93
CA ILE A 702 2.57 -7.67 -42.90
C ILE A 702 1.40 -8.55 -43.36
N ALA A 703 0.30 -7.95 -43.84
CA ALA A 703 -0.84 -8.69 -44.37
C ALA A 703 -0.45 -9.63 -45.53
N GLY A 704 0.38 -9.14 -46.45
CA GLY A 704 0.93 -9.93 -47.56
C GLY A 704 1.78 -11.11 -47.08
N ALA A 705 2.62 -10.90 -46.06
CA ALA A 705 3.42 -11.97 -45.46
C ALA A 705 2.54 -13.04 -44.81
N PHE A 706 1.49 -12.63 -44.10
CA PHE A 706 0.49 -13.56 -43.55
C PHE A 706 -0.17 -14.39 -44.66
N PHE A 707 -0.67 -13.77 -45.74
CA PHE A 707 -1.33 -14.54 -46.80
C PHE A 707 -0.40 -15.50 -47.54
N ARG A 708 0.91 -15.25 -47.60
CA ARG A 708 1.88 -16.20 -48.15
C ARG A 708 2.08 -17.44 -47.28
N LEU A 709 1.95 -17.30 -45.96
CA LEU A 709 2.22 -18.37 -45.00
C LEU A 709 0.97 -19.10 -44.52
N LEU A 710 -0.17 -18.39 -44.44
CA LEU A 710 -1.40 -18.95 -43.93
C LEU A 710 -2.05 -19.89 -44.94
N PRO A 711 -2.66 -21.00 -44.46
CA PRO A 711 -3.47 -21.88 -45.30
C PRO A 711 -4.57 -21.14 -46.08
N PRO A 712 -4.95 -21.61 -47.30
CA PRO A 712 -5.91 -20.93 -48.17
C PRO A 712 -7.30 -20.68 -47.56
N GLU A 713 -7.74 -21.49 -46.59
CA GLU A 713 -9.01 -21.33 -45.90
C GLU A 713 -9.11 -20.04 -45.08
N TYR A 714 -7.96 -19.47 -44.68
CA TYR A 714 -7.91 -18.17 -44.03
C TYR A 714 -7.90 -17.08 -45.10
N THR A 715 -9.09 -16.58 -45.42
CA THR A 715 -9.31 -15.58 -46.46
C THR A 715 -9.33 -14.15 -45.95
N VAL A 716 -9.42 -13.95 -44.62
CA VAL A 716 -9.44 -12.62 -43.99
C VAL A 716 -8.49 -12.57 -42.79
N ILE A 717 -7.80 -11.43 -42.64
CA ILE A 717 -7.01 -11.10 -41.47
C ILE A 717 -7.26 -9.65 -41.08
N GLN A 718 -7.22 -9.36 -39.78
CA GLN A 718 -7.31 -7.99 -39.26
C GLN A 718 -6.00 -7.62 -38.58
N GLY A 719 -5.51 -6.41 -38.85
CA GLY A 719 -4.42 -5.80 -38.12
C GLY A 719 -4.92 -4.61 -37.31
N ASP A 720 -4.52 -4.52 -36.05
CA ASP A 720 -4.69 -3.31 -35.26
C ASP A 720 -3.45 -2.42 -35.39
N CYS A 721 -3.64 -1.11 -35.30
CA CYS A 721 -2.55 -0.14 -35.37
C CYS A 721 -2.68 0.88 -34.24
N ALA A 722 -1.61 1.09 -33.49
CA ALA A 722 -1.54 2.15 -32.48
C ALA A 722 -1.49 3.53 -33.15
N VAL A 723 -2.15 4.51 -32.54
CA VAL A 723 -2.23 5.90 -33.01
C VAL A 723 -1.87 6.83 -31.86
N SER A 724 -0.88 7.71 -32.07
CA SER A 724 -0.54 8.72 -31.06
C SER A 724 -1.57 9.84 -31.04
N LEU A 725 -2.14 10.07 -29.85
CA LEU A 725 -3.06 11.16 -29.54
C LEU A 725 -2.32 12.40 -29.03
N ARG A 726 -1.00 12.35 -28.89
CA ARG A 726 -0.16 13.46 -28.42
C ARG A 726 -0.38 14.76 -29.21
N ARG A 727 -0.73 14.64 -30.49
CA ARG A 727 -1.05 15.78 -31.39
C ARG A 727 -2.33 16.54 -31.00
N PHE A 728 -3.18 15.98 -30.15
CA PHE A 728 -4.44 16.57 -29.69
C PHE A 728 -4.38 17.07 -28.25
N LEU A 729 -3.23 16.93 -27.58
CA LEU A 729 -3.03 17.49 -26.25
C LEU A 729 -3.16 19.02 -26.27
N PRO A 730 -3.66 19.63 -25.19
CA PRO A 730 -3.79 21.07 -25.09
C PRO A 730 -2.42 21.75 -24.98
N ASP A 731 -2.31 23.00 -25.41
CA ASP A 731 -1.03 23.73 -25.56
C ASP A 731 -0.25 23.87 -24.24
N ASN A 732 -0.94 23.86 -23.10
CA ASN A 732 -0.33 23.91 -21.77
C ASN A 732 0.35 22.60 -21.36
N ILE A 733 0.06 21.49 -22.03
CA ILE A 733 0.76 20.21 -21.85
C ILE A 733 1.84 20.12 -22.91
N GLY A 734 3.09 20.34 -22.48
CA GLY A 734 4.24 20.31 -23.37
C GLY A 734 4.31 19.01 -24.19
N ARG A 735 4.74 19.10 -25.44
CA ARG A 735 4.96 17.93 -26.32
C ARG A 735 6.01 16.94 -25.80
N ARG A 736 6.77 17.32 -24.76
CA ARG A 736 7.73 16.46 -24.06
C ARG A 736 7.21 15.90 -22.73
N SER A 737 5.98 16.24 -22.32
CA SER A 737 5.38 15.71 -21.09
C SER A 737 5.21 14.20 -21.19
N VAL A 738 5.84 13.44 -20.29
CA VAL A 738 5.75 11.97 -20.26
C VAL A 738 4.38 11.54 -19.77
N GLY A 739 3.77 10.56 -20.44
CA GLY A 739 2.45 10.00 -20.13
C GLY A 739 2.02 9.01 -21.21
N CYS A 740 0.82 8.42 -21.07
CA CYS A 740 0.31 7.46 -22.05
C CYS A 740 -0.80 8.07 -22.91
N TYR A 741 -0.48 8.45 -24.15
CA TYR A 741 -1.40 9.16 -25.05
C TYR A 741 -1.66 8.37 -26.33
N VAL A 742 -2.19 7.16 -26.19
CA VAL A 742 -2.33 6.20 -27.29
C VAL A 742 -3.79 5.80 -27.49
N GLY A 743 -4.25 5.88 -28.73
CA GLY A 743 -5.46 5.24 -29.23
C GLY A 743 -5.11 4.11 -30.21
N SER A 744 -6.12 3.52 -30.84
CA SER A 744 -5.93 2.48 -31.85
C SER A 744 -7.01 2.51 -32.92
N LEU A 745 -6.69 1.90 -34.06
CA LEU A 745 -7.62 1.59 -35.14
C LEU A 745 -7.43 0.15 -35.61
N SER A 746 -8.40 -0.37 -36.35
CA SER A 746 -8.35 -1.70 -36.96
C SER A 746 -8.52 -1.62 -38.47
N GLN A 747 -7.81 -2.49 -39.20
CA GLN A 747 -7.92 -2.63 -40.65
C GLN A 747 -8.00 -4.11 -41.04
N SER A 748 -9.03 -4.48 -41.80
CA SER A 748 -9.18 -5.81 -42.38
C SER A 748 -8.59 -5.89 -43.79
N TYR A 749 -8.06 -7.07 -44.11
CA TYR A 749 -7.47 -7.42 -45.40
C TYR A 749 -8.08 -8.72 -45.90
N HIS A 750 -8.29 -8.82 -47.21
CA HIS A 750 -8.90 -9.96 -47.86
C HIS A 750 -7.89 -10.58 -48.81
N ARG A 751 -7.77 -11.92 -48.79
CA ARG A 751 -6.81 -12.66 -49.63
C ARG A 751 -7.11 -12.49 -51.11
N GLU A 752 -8.39 -12.51 -51.47
CA GLU A 752 -8.84 -12.31 -52.84
C GLU A 752 -8.66 -10.83 -53.24
N GLY A 753 -7.96 -10.60 -54.35
CA GLY A 753 -7.68 -9.24 -54.84
C GLY A 753 -6.66 -8.46 -54.03
N PHE A 754 -5.96 -9.09 -53.08
CA PHE A 754 -4.92 -8.44 -52.27
C PHE A 754 -3.78 -7.90 -53.14
N THR A 755 -3.45 -6.63 -53.00
CA THR A 755 -2.22 -6.05 -53.54
C THR A 755 -1.57 -5.15 -52.50
N ILE A 756 -0.24 -5.22 -52.37
CA ILE A 756 0.49 -4.48 -51.32
C ILE A 756 0.14 -2.98 -51.34
N TRP A 757 0.06 -2.37 -52.51
CA TRP A 757 -0.06 -0.92 -52.62
C TRP A 757 -1.51 -0.43 -52.59
N ASP A 758 -2.48 -1.18 -53.12
CA ASP A 758 -3.90 -0.80 -53.01
C ASP A 758 -4.40 -0.96 -51.57
N ASP A 759 -4.00 -2.06 -50.91
CA ASP A 759 -4.29 -2.28 -49.50
C ASP A 759 -3.55 -1.27 -48.59
N ALA A 760 -2.35 -0.83 -48.95
CA ALA A 760 -1.67 0.26 -48.24
C ALA A 760 -2.40 1.61 -48.42
N ALA A 761 -2.94 1.90 -49.61
CA ALA A 761 -3.72 3.10 -49.85
C ALA A 761 -5.00 3.12 -49.02
N ARG A 762 -5.73 1.99 -48.98
CA ARG A 762 -6.93 1.83 -48.14
C ARG A 762 -6.61 1.98 -46.64
N THR A 763 -5.49 1.40 -46.21
CA THR A 763 -5.02 1.54 -44.82
C THR A 763 -4.69 2.99 -44.48
N LYS A 764 -4.04 3.72 -45.40
CA LYS A 764 -3.77 5.15 -45.22
C LYS A 764 -5.06 5.95 -45.11
N GLU A 765 -6.05 5.70 -45.97
CA GLU A 765 -7.34 6.38 -45.91
C GLU A 765 -8.01 6.19 -44.55
N ASN A 766 -7.98 4.97 -44.01
CA ASN A 766 -8.51 4.67 -42.68
C ASN A 766 -7.72 5.39 -41.56
N ILE A 767 -6.38 5.43 -41.65
CA ILE A 767 -5.54 6.21 -40.72
C ILE A 767 -5.90 7.70 -40.78
N ASP A 768 -6.00 8.28 -41.97
CA ASP A 768 -6.31 9.70 -42.15
C ASP A 768 -7.72 10.03 -41.62
N LYS A 769 -8.71 9.18 -41.90
CA LYS A 769 -10.08 9.30 -41.37
C LYS A 769 -10.09 9.24 -39.83
N THR A 770 -9.35 8.29 -39.26
CA THR A 770 -9.22 8.14 -37.80
C THR A 770 -8.59 9.39 -37.16
N LEU A 771 -7.54 9.94 -37.78
CA LEU A 771 -6.89 11.15 -37.30
C LEU A 771 -7.78 12.39 -37.44
N ALA A 772 -8.58 12.48 -38.51
CA ALA A 772 -9.55 13.55 -38.70
C ALA A 772 -10.65 13.55 -37.61
N GLY A 773 -10.98 12.38 -37.06
CA GLY A 773 -11.93 12.23 -35.94
C GLY A 773 -11.42 12.74 -34.59
N ARG A 774 -10.13 13.09 -34.45
CA ARG A 774 -9.53 13.69 -33.24
C ARG A 774 -9.83 12.95 -31.93
N GLY A 775 -9.86 11.62 -31.95
CA GLY A 775 -10.15 10.79 -30.77
C GLY A 775 -11.58 10.24 -30.71
N ALA A 776 -12.45 10.65 -31.63
CA ALA A 776 -13.79 10.09 -31.76
C ALA A 776 -13.78 8.61 -32.15
N ASP A 777 -14.69 7.83 -31.57
CA ASP A 777 -14.95 6.42 -31.89
C ASP A 777 -13.68 5.56 -31.89
N MET A 778 -12.85 5.75 -30.85
CA MET A 778 -11.68 4.93 -30.58
C MET A 778 -11.91 3.98 -29.40
N PRO A 779 -11.28 2.78 -29.39
CA PRO A 779 -11.40 1.84 -28.28
C PRO A 779 -11.05 2.42 -26.90
N VAL A 780 -10.10 3.36 -26.84
CA VAL A 780 -9.72 4.03 -25.59
C VAL A 780 -10.84 4.88 -25.01
N GLY A 781 -11.68 5.52 -25.84
CA GLY A 781 -12.86 6.27 -25.38
C GLY A 781 -13.94 5.37 -24.77
N CYS A 782 -14.06 4.13 -25.26
CA CYS A 782 -15.03 3.15 -24.74
C CYS A 782 -14.73 2.68 -23.32
N LEU A 783 -13.51 2.87 -22.82
CA LEU A 783 -13.13 2.47 -21.47
C LEU A 783 -13.95 3.18 -20.38
N SER A 784 -14.40 4.40 -20.65
CA SER A 784 -15.28 5.16 -19.75
C SER A 784 -16.64 4.50 -19.52
N HIS A 785 -17.05 3.57 -20.38
CA HIS A 785 -18.32 2.82 -20.27
C HIS A 785 -18.15 1.42 -19.67
N VAL A 786 -16.94 1.05 -19.24
CA VAL A 786 -16.65 -0.25 -18.61
C VAL A 786 -16.62 -0.08 -17.10
N SER A 787 -17.64 -0.61 -16.42
CA SER A 787 -17.77 -0.48 -14.96
C SER A 787 -16.76 -1.33 -14.17
N ASP A 788 -16.37 -2.48 -14.72
CA ASP A 788 -15.36 -3.37 -14.14
C ASP A 788 -14.43 -3.88 -15.26
N LEU A 789 -13.24 -3.29 -15.33
CA LEU A 789 -12.20 -3.66 -16.30
C LEU A 789 -11.70 -5.10 -16.08
N THR A 790 -11.64 -5.55 -14.82
CA THR A 790 -11.13 -6.88 -14.47
C THR A 790 -12.09 -7.96 -14.95
N GLU A 791 -13.39 -7.81 -14.68
CA GLU A 791 -14.41 -8.72 -15.19
C GLU A 791 -14.50 -8.67 -16.71
N TRP A 792 -14.44 -7.47 -17.30
CA TRP A 792 -14.46 -7.30 -18.75
C TRP A 792 -13.32 -8.08 -19.43
N PHE A 793 -12.11 -8.02 -18.88
CA PHE A 793 -10.98 -8.80 -19.39
C PHE A 793 -11.14 -10.31 -19.17
N ARG A 794 -11.59 -10.74 -17.99
CA ARG A 794 -11.85 -12.17 -17.71
C ARG A 794 -12.85 -12.76 -18.70
N SER A 795 -13.85 -11.98 -19.10
CA SER A 795 -14.86 -12.41 -20.08
C SER A 795 -14.31 -12.69 -21.49
N LYS A 796 -13.09 -12.23 -21.80
CA LYS A 796 -12.40 -12.45 -23.09
C LYS A 796 -11.55 -13.71 -23.10
N ILE A 797 -11.12 -14.19 -21.93
CA ILE A 797 -10.30 -15.39 -21.83
C ILE A 797 -11.10 -16.60 -22.32
N GLY A 798 -10.47 -17.45 -23.13
CA GLY A 798 -11.10 -18.59 -23.81
C GLY A 798 -11.75 -18.27 -25.16
N LYS A 799 -11.94 -16.98 -25.50
CA LYS A 799 -12.54 -16.58 -26.79
C LYS A 799 -11.49 -16.42 -27.90
N LYS A 800 -11.91 -16.49 -29.16
CA LYS A 800 -11.07 -16.04 -30.29
C LYS A 800 -10.87 -14.52 -30.24
N ARG A 801 -9.68 -14.06 -30.63
CA ARG A 801 -9.37 -12.62 -30.79
C ARG A 801 -9.63 -12.19 -32.23
N TRP A 802 -9.89 -10.93 -32.49
CA TRP A 802 -10.15 -10.44 -33.85
C TRP A 802 -8.87 -10.18 -34.65
N ALA A 803 -7.87 -9.56 -34.02
CA ALA A 803 -6.65 -9.16 -34.69
C ALA A 803 -5.59 -10.27 -34.76
N ALA A 804 -5.02 -10.44 -35.94
CA ALA A 804 -3.85 -11.26 -36.22
C ALA A 804 -2.57 -10.60 -35.69
N TRP A 805 -2.44 -9.28 -35.85
CA TRP A 805 -1.33 -8.52 -35.31
C TRP A 805 -1.75 -7.15 -34.77
N GLU A 806 -0.89 -6.58 -33.93
CA GLU A 806 -0.93 -5.17 -33.54
C GLU A 806 0.38 -4.51 -33.97
N LEU A 807 0.32 -3.52 -34.86
CA LEU A 807 1.48 -2.71 -35.24
C LEU A 807 1.51 -1.42 -34.40
N SER A 808 2.65 -1.17 -33.75
CA SER A 808 2.95 0.13 -33.16
C SER A 808 4.19 0.70 -33.84
N ASN A 809 4.03 1.78 -34.60
CA ASN A 809 5.12 2.48 -35.25
C ASN A 809 5.31 3.85 -34.60
N VAL A 810 6.36 3.99 -33.79
CA VAL A 810 6.65 5.24 -33.07
C VAL A 810 7.32 6.28 -33.97
N GLY A 811 7.77 5.88 -35.17
CA GLY A 811 8.42 6.78 -36.12
C GLY A 811 9.92 6.92 -35.87
N ARG A 812 10.44 8.13 -36.06
CA ARG A 812 11.88 8.45 -35.99
C ARG A 812 12.23 9.02 -34.62
N LEU A 813 13.36 8.61 -34.07
CA LEU A 813 13.99 9.29 -32.94
C LEU A 813 14.33 10.74 -33.34
N ASP A 814 13.85 11.72 -32.56
CA ASP A 814 14.07 13.13 -32.83
C ASP A 814 15.42 13.62 -32.28
N GLU A 815 15.68 14.93 -32.37
CA GLU A 815 16.87 15.55 -31.81
C GLU A 815 16.64 15.90 -30.33
N ALA A 816 17.62 15.57 -29.48
CA ALA A 816 17.64 16.07 -28.11
C ALA A 816 17.75 17.61 -28.13
N PRO A 817 16.73 18.36 -27.64
CA PRO A 817 16.71 19.81 -27.79
C PRO A 817 17.91 20.47 -27.11
N GLY A 818 18.67 21.25 -27.87
CA GLY A 818 19.84 21.98 -27.37
C GLY A 818 21.14 21.17 -27.30
N LEU A 819 21.14 19.90 -27.75
CA LEU A 819 22.36 19.09 -27.85
C LEU A 819 23.13 19.37 -29.16
N ASP A 820 24.44 19.57 -29.07
CA ASP A 820 25.30 19.70 -30.27
C ASP A 820 25.27 18.38 -31.08
N PRO A 821 25.11 18.44 -32.41
CA PRO A 821 25.17 17.24 -33.26
C PRO A 821 26.39 16.35 -33.06
N ASN A 822 27.55 16.91 -32.68
CA ASN A 822 28.79 16.17 -32.44
C ASN A 822 28.82 15.45 -31.08
N GLU A 823 27.95 15.83 -30.15
CA GLU A 823 27.84 15.24 -28.81
C GLU A 823 26.81 14.09 -28.76
N ARG A 824 26.17 13.78 -29.88
CA ARG A 824 25.16 12.71 -29.99
C ARG A 824 25.78 11.34 -29.73
N GLN A 825 25.07 10.54 -28.94
CA GLN A 825 25.54 9.22 -28.51
C GLN A 825 24.67 8.09 -29.02
N ILE A 826 23.38 8.29 -29.30
CA ILE A 826 22.48 7.23 -29.75
C ILE A 826 22.77 6.86 -31.22
N GLN A 827 23.17 5.61 -31.42
CA GLN A 827 23.54 4.97 -32.68
C GLN A 827 22.46 4.07 -33.27
N GLY A 828 21.50 3.61 -32.46
CA GLY A 828 20.41 2.75 -32.90
C GLY A 828 19.28 2.71 -31.89
N ILE A 829 18.06 2.42 -32.36
CA ILE A 829 16.85 2.33 -31.53
C ILE A 829 16.07 1.06 -31.88
N LEU A 830 15.56 0.39 -30.86
CA LEU A 830 14.65 -0.74 -30.96
C LEU A 830 13.51 -0.52 -29.96
N PHE A 831 12.31 -0.94 -30.31
CA PHE A 831 11.14 -0.85 -29.45
C PHE A 831 10.40 -2.18 -29.50
N SER A 832 9.88 -2.61 -28.36
CA SER A 832 9.08 -3.82 -28.21
C SER A 832 8.06 -3.68 -27.09
N GLN A 833 7.02 -4.49 -27.15
CA GLN A 833 5.96 -4.56 -26.16
C GLN A 833 5.82 -6.01 -25.70
N SER A 834 5.43 -6.29 -24.47
CA SER A 834 5.13 -7.68 -24.07
C SER A 834 3.98 -8.24 -24.90
N ALA A 835 3.94 -9.57 -25.08
CA ALA A 835 2.77 -10.22 -25.66
C ALA A 835 1.51 -9.89 -24.83
N SER A 836 0.33 -10.04 -25.43
CA SER A 836 -0.92 -9.90 -24.68
C SER A 836 -1.91 -11.01 -24.98
N ALA A 837 -2.60 -11.46 -23.94
CA ALA A 837 -3.72 -12.38 -24.10
C ALA A 837 -4.87 -11.73 -24.88
N CYS A 838 -5.12 -10.42 -24.69
CA CYS A 838 -6.31 -9.70 -25.15
C CYS A 838 -6.06 -8.63 -26.24
N SER A 839 -4.96 -8.72 -26.99
CA SER A 839 -4.67 -7.91 -28.19
C SER A 839 -4.42 -8.79 -29.41
N GLY A 840 -3.88 -8.23 -30.51
CA GLY A 840 -3.44 -9.01 -31.66
C GLY A 840 -2.47 -10.14 -31.30
N ALA A 841 -2.54 -11.27 -32.03
CA ALA A 841 -1.79 -12.49 -31.72
C ALA A 841 -0.26 -12.30 -31.74
N ILE A 842 0.22 -11.41 -32.61
CA ILE A 842 1.62 -11.00 -32.73
C ILE A 842 1.67 -9.48 -32.59
N LYS A 843 2.50 -8.95 -31.68
CA LYS A 843 2.81 -7.52 -31.68
C LYS A 843 4.04 -7.25 -32.51
N ILE A 844 3.96 -6.20 -33.32
CA ILE A 844 5.04 -5.74 -34.20
C ILE A 844 5.31 -4.29 -33.83
N SER A 845 6.54 -4.01 -33.43
CA SER A 845 6.95 -2.73 -32.87
C SER A 845 8.04 -2.13 -33.75
N ALA A 846 7.79 -0.96 -34.33
CA ALA A 846 8.67 -0.33 -35.31
C ALA A 846 9.21 1.01 -34.78
N ALA A 847 10.53 1.18 -34.82
CA ALA A 847 11.21 2.42 -34.47
C ALA A 847 12.40 2.64 -35.41
N SER A 848 12.58 3.88 -35.87
CA SER A 848 13.69 4.24 -36.74
C SER A 848 14.65 5.20 -36.06
N ASP A 849 15.95 4.97 -36.26
CA ASP A 849 16.98 5.82 -35.68
C ASP A 849 17.22 7.10 -36.50
N ARG A 850 18.12 7.96 -36.00
CA ARG A 850 18.48 9.21 -36.66
C ARG A 850 19.22 8.99 -37.99
N TYR A 851 19.79 7.81 -38.24
CA TYR A 851 20.56 7.47 -39.43
C TYR A 851 19.72 6.77 -40.50
N GLY A 852 18.46 6.46 -40.20
CA GLY A 852 17.52 5.87 -41.14
C GLY A 852 17.56 4.34 -41.18
N LYS A 853 18.03 3.69 -40.11
CA LYS A 853 17.80 2.25 -39.88
C LYS A 853 16.42 2.05 -39.25
N LEU A 854 15.74 0.93 -39.54
CA LEU A 854 14.49 0.55 -38.88
C LEU A 854 14.71 -0.71 -38.04
N GLY A 855 14.46 -0.62 -36.73
CA GLY A 855 14.34 -1.77 -35.85
C GLY A 855 12.88 -2.25 -35.77
N LEU A 856 12.70 -3.56 -35.87
CA LEU A 856 11.41 -4.25 -35.73
C LEU A 856 11.50 -5.24 -34.56
N GLY A 857 10.69 -5.03 -33.53
CA GLY A 857 10.52 -5.96 -32.42
C GLY A 857 9.24 -6.78 -32.58
N PHE A 858 9.35 -8.10 -32.48
CA PHE A 858 8.23 -9.03 -32.60
C PHE A 858 8.02 -9.75 -31.27
N THR A 859 6.79 -9.73 -30.76
CA THR A 859 6.40 -10.57 -29.61
C THR A 859 5.15 -11.35 -29.88
N TRP A 860 5.12 -12.58 -29.37
CA TRP A 860 3.95 -13.44 -29.38
C TRP A 860 3.87 -14.22 -28.07
N GLN A 861 2.68 -14.71 -27.75
CA GLN A 861 2.48 -15.54 -26.57
C GLN A 861 2.83 -17.00 -26.90
N GLU A 862 3.62 -17.63 -26.03
CA GLU A 862 3.91 -19.05 -26.10
C GLU A 862 2.63 -19.88 -26.12
N GLY A 863 2.57 -20.87 -27.01
CA GLY A 863 1.41 -21.74 -27.18
C GLY A 863 0.28 -21.14 -28.02
N ILE A 864 0.18 -19.82 -28.18
CA ILE A 864 -0.83 -19.14 -29.01
C ILE A 864 -0.45 -19.08 -30.48
N VAL A 865 0.81 -18.75 -30.76
CA VAL A 865 1.43 -18.75 -32.09
C VAL A 865 2.71 -19.58 -32.00
N GLU A 866 2.97 -20.41 -33.00
CA GLU A 866 4.17 -21.25 -33.04
C GLU A 866 5.41 -20.42 -33.39
N ASP A 867 6.52 -20.65 -32.68
CA ASP A 867 7.78 -19.92 -32.88
C ASP A 867 8.26 -19.98 -34.34
N GLU A 868 8.11 -21.14 -34.99
CA GLU A 868 8.53 -21.33 -36.38
C GLU A 868 7.70 -20.49 -37.35
N PHE A 869 6.39 -20.38 -37.10
CA PHE A 869 5.52 -19.52 -37.90
C PHE A 869 5.96 -18.05 -37.80
N VAL A 870 6.30 -17.56 -36.60
CA VAL A 870 6.76 -16.17 -36.44
C VAL A 870 8.11 -15.94 -37.10
N LYS A 871 9.06 -16.88 -37.01
CA LYS A 871 10.34 -16.79 -37.73
C LYS A 871 10.16 -16.69 -39.24
N LEU A 872 9.29 -17.53 -39.81
CA LEU A 872 8.94 -17.47 -41.23
C LEU A 872 8.25 -16.16 -41.58
N LEU A 873 7.35 -15.66 -40.72
CA LEU A 873 6.67 -14.39 -40.91
C LEU A 873 7.66 -13.22 -40.95
N ILE A 874 8.62 -13.16 -40.01
CA ILE A 874 9.68 -12.15 -40.00
C ILE A 874 10.45 -12.20 -41.32
N ARG A 875 10.87 -13.39 -41.75
CA ARG A 875 11.60 -13.59 -43.00
C ARG A 875 10.79 -13.10 -44.21
N GLU A 876 9.51 -13.46 -44.31
CA GLU A 876 8.64 -13.02 -45.40
C GLU A 876 8.41 -11.51 -45.39
N ILE A 877 8.26 -10.88 -44.22
CA ILE A 877 8.15 -9.42 -44.11
C ILE A 877 9.41 -8.75 -44.67
N ILE A 878 10.59 -9.21 -44.25
CA ILE A 878 11.87 -8.67 -44.73
C ILE A 878 12.03 -8.88 -46.25
N MET A 879 11.76 -10.10 -46.75
CA MET A 879 11.82 -10.38 -48.19
C MET A 879 10.81 -9.55 -49.00
N LEU A 880 9.60 -9.32 -48.46
CA LEU A 880 8.61 -8.47 -49.08
C LEU A 880 9.07 -7.02 -49.15
N VAL A 881 9.61 -6.49 -48.05
CA VAL A 881 10.23 -5.17 -48.03
C VAL A 881 11.32 -5.07 -49.07
N GLU A 882 12.21 -6.06 -49.17
CA GLU A 882 13.31 -6.09 -50.15
C GLU A 882 12.84 -6.28 -51.59
N SER A 883 11.73 -6.98 -51.84
CA SER A 883 11.18 -7.18 -53.18
C SER A 883 10.47 -5.95 -53.76
N VAL A 884 10.12 -5.00 -52.89
CA VAL A 884 9.54 -3.71 -53.30
C VAL A 884 10.57 -2.57 -53.37
N ILE A 885 11.84 -2.89 -53.07
CA ILE A 885 13.06 -2.13 -53.42
C ILE A 885 13.38 -2.37 -54.90
#